data_AF-A0A2L0EHG1-F1
#
_entry.id   AF-A0A2L0EHG1-F1
#
_cell.length_a   1.000
_cell.length_b   1.000
_cell.length_c   1.000
_cell.angle_alpha   90.00
_cell.angle_beta   90.00
_cell.angle_gamma   90.00
#
_symmetry.space_group_name_H-M   'P 1'
#
loop_
_entity.id
_entity.type
_entity.pdbx_description
1 polymer ?
#
loop_
_entity_poly.entity_id
_entity_poly.type
_entity_poly.pdbx_seq_one_letter_code
_entity_poly.pdbx_strand_id
1 'polypeptide(L)'
;MRHSVLRAHASWLVAACLSACAAEGPDAPALASSEGDLAGASDALSVSVPSSVGDVVVVSPADGSIVESEPGLWVPVPGLSGAIVTEAGDDLAITLSAEMLGSEGASVRARVDGDTVVSSTLFKAAGEGRDDVRAFTFVAPGLAAGQHVVELEWFSASGRTARMRDRTMTLHTGAPDHGEGRLATAVSGSTTTVSSSDNINLAGMVTSIETAKAGPLAITFSADATVDEGRLVVQALVDGVVVSDVLFLEATGATGATTHRGARRYTFLSGNVAPGAHEVRLRARVDGAPAQIAARTLTVTAGPAHAGDGGMVVVGGQLAPTEISGTTFVDVPALRASFVTSSDASTVILDVGAEAAAPSGRLRLRALVDGQPAQPGTLTFLQREPRYRANSFAFQLDNLTAGSHEVRIQAAVDPDTVAYVGDRSLRVQHARRSGSAFVKPYNAMRPKHRTFQTVVICFDPMRPDHERPTKAQLVAMFEGSRSSVKTWFDENSGGRVGLGRVTYLGCEDGAWYLAPPARRGNWYWDNDKFPEMWQDALRAADPAFDFHTYDRNHNDRLTPDELVVAIVRPQDGPSGTNRTTSVALDGDTTPLSVRVQDLYLSSLPGKQLESVGLTCHELSHGLLGAQDIYGQCPERFTPRRYSLMSSHDFATHLDPLHKMKSGFVTPDAIAIPSWSTRTLRIGAVERSREVTVLYDPERGDKEYFVVEYRNGGDVYFMQNHDFGFNEIVVWHMIEDRATAVAYPPVDPSCEGGRPPVRLLGALDRPGDSLELAWADGTPAHLRVTLKSTPTIAADVEVEIAKTP
;
A
#
# COMPACT_ATOMS: atom_id res chain seq x y z
N MET A 1 -17.93 19.06 -85.45
CA MET A 1 -16.79 19.99 -85.22
C MET A 1 -17.27 21.43 -85.33
N ARG A 2 -17.80 22.01 -84.23
CA ARG A 2 -18.32 23.38 -84.19
C ARG A 2 -18.35 23.93 -82.75
N HIS A 3 -17.86 25.17 -82.59
CA HIS A 3 -18.36 26.32 -81.81
C HIS A 3 -18.68 26.24 -80.29
N SER A 4 -17.85 26.95 -79.51
CA SER A 4 -18.10 28.20 -78.72
C SER A 4 -19.39 28.45 -77.91
N VAL A 5 -19.19 29.24 -76.81
CA VAL A 5 -20.07 30.21 -76.08
C VAL A 5 -20.68 29.68 -74.75
N LEU A 6 -20.43 30.20 -73.53
CA LEU A 6 -20.57 31.51 -72.81
C LEU A 6 -21.94 31.76 -72.11
N ARG A 7 -21.85 32.20 -70.83
CA ARG A 7 -22.83 32.91 -69.94
C ARG A 7 -23.83 32.03 -69.14
N ALA A 8 -24.20 32.33 -67.88
CA ALA A 8 -24.46 33.62 -67.22
C ALA A 8 -24.64 33.55 -65.65
N HIS A 9 -24.09 34.57 -64.93
CA HIS A 9 -24.61 35.32 -63.75
C HIS A 9 -24.80 34.63 -62.36
N ALA A 10 -24.64 35.24 -61.17
CA ALA A 10 -24.10 36.52 -60.62
C ALA A 10 -24.14 36.39 -59.06
N SER A 11 -23.06 36.64 -58.30
CA SER A 11 -22.71 37.86 -57.52
C SER A 11 -23.26 38.02 -56.07
N TRP A 12 -22.37 38.56 -55.20
CA TRP A 12 -22.49 39.21 -53.86
C TRP A 12 -22.41 38.34 -52.59
N LEU A 13 -21.78 38.74 -51.46
CA LEU A 13 -20.63 39.61 -51.14
C LEU A 13 -20.21 39.33 -49.67
N VAL A 14 -18.92 39.51 -49.36
CA VAL A 14 -18.29 39.47 -48.03
C VAL A 14 -18.73 40.65 -47.14
N ALA A 15 -19.08 40.40 -45.86
CA ALA A 15 -18.79 41.31 -44.73
C ALA A 15 -19.16 40.72 -43.34
N ALA A 16 -18.30 41.06 -42.37
CA ALA A 16 -18.53 41.14 -40.92
C ALA A 16 -18.49 39.85 -40.07
N CYS A 17 -17.33 39.61 -39.42
CA CYS A 17 -17.31 39.06 -38.06
C CYS A 17 -16.03 39.52 -37.33
N LEU A 18 -16.06 40.74 -36.80
CA LEU A 18 -15.11 41.28 -35.81
C LEU A 18 -15.76 42.48 -35.10
N SER A 19 -16.48 42.21 -34.01
CA SER A 19 -16.70 43.07 -32.83
C SER A 19 -17.98 42.67 -32.11
N ALA A 20 -17.85 42.09 -30.92
CA ALA A 20 -18.61 42.45 -29.73
C ALA A 20 -18.28 41.48 -28.59
N CYS A 21 -17.17 41.75 -27.89
CA CYS A 21 -17.09 41.44 -26.46
C CYS A 21 -17.79 42.57 -25.68
N ALA A 22 -18.31 42.22 -24.51
CA ALA A 22 -18.95 43.06 -23.48
C ALA A 22 -20.47 43.29 -23.63
N ALA A 23 -21.24 42.47 -22.90
CA ALA A 23 -22.21 42.95 -21.90
C ALA A 23 -22.81 41.74 -21.16
N GLU A 24 -22.59 41.70 -19.85
CA GLU A 24 -23.27 40.82 -18.90
C GLU A 24 -24.74 41.25 -18.72
N GLY A 25 -25.63 40.28 -18.49
CA GLY A 25 -27.01 40.50 -18.05
C GLY A 25 -27.74 39.17 -17.82
N PRO A 26 -28.48 39.00 -16.72
CA PRO A 26 -28.78 37.69 -16.12
C PRO A 26 -30.15 37.19 -16.55
N ASP A 27 -30.22 36.01 -17.18
CA ASP A 27 -31.41 35.14 -17.23
C ASP A 27 -31.02 33.80 -17.88
N ALA A 28 -30.61 32.84 -17.07
CA ALA A 28 -30.35 31.47 -17.50
C ALA A 28 -31.62 30.62 -17.26
N PRO A 29 -32.20 29.97 -18.28
CA PRO A 29 -33.25 28.98 -18.07
C PRO A 29 -32.63 27.67 -17.56
N ALA A 30 -33.27 27.08 -16.56
CA ALA A 30 -32.93 25.80 -15.97
C ALA A 30 -32.91 24.68 -17.03
N LEU A 31 -31.74 24.05 -17.21
CA LEU A 31 -31.59 22.80 -17.94
C LEU A 31 -32.03 21.66 -17.01
N ALA A 32 -33.21 21.10 -17.31
CA ALA A 32 -33.70 19.87 -16.71
C ALA A 32 -32.85 18.69 -17.21
N SER A 33 -32.15 18.02 -16.29
CA SER A 33 -31.50 16.73 -16.53
C SER A 33 -32.58 15.63 -16.57
N SER A 34 -32.80 15.05 -17.75
CA SER A 34 -33.61 13.83 -17.88
C SER A 34 -32.76 12.64 -17.42
N GLU A 35 -32.98 12.20 -16.19
CA GLU A 35 -32.66 10.85 -15.73
C GLU A 35 -33.54 9.87 -16.51
N GLY A 36 -32.95 9.22 -17.52
CA GLY A 36 -33.55 8.11 -18.24
C GLY A 36 -32.95 6.80 -17.73
N ASP A 37 -33.80 6.00 -17.10
CA ASP A 37 -33.52 4.65 -16.59
C ASP A 37 -32.80 3.76 -17.61
N LEU A 38 -31.53 3.44 -17.33
CA LEU A 38 -30.79 2.33 -17.92
C LEU A 38 -30.78 1.15 -16.92
N ALA A 39 -31.97 0.63 -16.61
CA ALA A 39 -32.11 -0.64 -15.89
C ALA A 39 -32.25 -1.77 -16.92
N GLY A 40 -31.12 -2.35 -17.34
CA GLY A 40 -31.08 -3.45 -18.31
C GLY A 40 -29.90 -4.38 -18.09
N ALA A 41 -30.16 -5.47 -17.34
CA ALA A 41 -29.40 -6.73 -17.26
C ALA A 41 -27.87 -6.63 -17.05
N SER A 42 -27.45 -6.52 -15.78
CA SER A 42 -26.08 -6.72 -15.33
C SER A 42 -25.90 -8.09 -14.64
N ASP A 43 -25.86 -9.17 -15.42
CA ASP A 43 -25.15 -10.40 -15.02
C ASP A 43 -23.69 -10.34 -15.55
N ALA A 44 -23.11 -9.15 -15.46
CA ALA A 44 -21.69 -8.93 -15.61
C ALA A 44 -21.07 -9.13 -14.24
N LEU A 45 -20.33 -10.23 -14.07
CA LEU A 45 -19.41 -10.41 -12.93
C LEU A 45 -18.39 -9.25 -12.96
N SER A 46 -18.70 -8.17 -12.23
CA SER A 46 -17.77 -7.08 -11.95
C SER A 46 -17.14 -7.30 -10.58
N VAL A 47 -15.83 -7.05 -10.56
CA VAL A 47 -14.96 -6.89 -9.39
C VAL A 47 -14.73 -8.19 -8.62
N SER A 48 -13.52 -8.35 -8.09
CA SER A 48 -13.27 -9.22 -6.95
C SER A 48 -14.22 -8.81 -5.83
N VAL A 49 -15.42 -9.41 -5.80
CA VAL A 49 -16.33 -9.28 -4.66
C VAL A 49 -15.48 -9.71 -3.46
N PRO A 50 -15.39 -8.88 -2.40
CA PRO A 50 -14.82 -9.31 -1.14
C PRO A 50 -15.33 -10.73 -0.88
N SER A 51 -14.44 -11.63 -0.49
CA SER A 51 -14.89 -12.99 -0.29
C SER A 51 -16.05 -12.99 0.71
N SER A 52 -16.96 -13.94 0.61
CA SER A 52 -18.08 -14.03 1.56
C SER A 52 -17.60 -14.03 3.03
N VAL A 53 -16.34 -14.44 3.26
CA VAL A 53 -15.65 -14.47 4.56
C VAL A 53 -14.84 -13.19 4.87
N GLY A 54 -15.10 -12.08 4.16
CA GLY A 54 -14.29 -10.86 4.22
C GLY A 54 -12.99 -10.96 3.42
N ASP A 55 -12.29 -9.84 3.25
CA ASP A 55 -10.93 -9.84 2.68
C ASP A 55 -9.88 -9.96 3.80
N VAL A 56 -8.80 -10.69 3.50
CA VAL A 56 -7.68 -10.94 4.40
C VAL A 56 -6.39 -10.70 3.65
N VAL A 57 -5.64 -9.69 4.07
CA VAL A 57 -4.37 -9.32 3.47
C VAL A 57 -3.29 -9.34 4.52
N VAL A 58 -2.12 -9.88 4.15
CA VAL A 58 -0.95 -9.84 5.02
C VAL A 58 0.23 -9.24 4.29
N VAL A 59 0.91 -8.33 4.96
CA VAL A 59 2.15 -7.72 4.50
C VAL A 59 3.23 -8.08 5.51
N SER A 60 4.14 -8.96 5.11
CA SER A 60 5.34 -9.32 5.86
C SER A 60 6.55 -9.11 4.97
N PRO A 61 7.37 -8.05 5.20
CA PRO A 61 8.66 -7.90 4.54
C PRO A 61 9.54 -9.13 4.78
N ALA A 62 10.53 -9.33 3.91
CA ALA A 62 11.49 -10.41 4.07
C ALA A 62 12.20 -10.35 5.43
N ASP A 63 12.42 -11.52 6.01
CA ASP A 63 13.03 -11.74 7.33
C ASP A 63 14.29 -10.92 7.58
N GLY A 64 14.45 -10.48 8.83
CA GLY A 64 15.73 -10.00 9.37
C GLY A 64 16.15 -8.58 8.99
N SER A 65 15.42 -7.87 8.13
CA SER A 65 15.71 -6.46 7.84
C SER A 65 15.37 -5.57 9.05
N ILE A 66 16.40 -5.13 9.78
CA ILE A 66 16.23 -4.09 10.81
C ILE A 66 15.91 -2.78 10.10
N VAL A 67 14.80 -2.16 10.49
CA VAL A 67 14.46 -0.80 10.11
C VAL A 67 14.63 0.11 11.31
N GLU A 68 14.98 1.36 11.05
CA GLU A 68 15.24 2.39 12.04
C GLU A 68 14.25 3.53 11.86
N SER A 69 13.70 4.02 12.97
CA SER A 69 12.80 5.16 12.94
C SER A 69 13.59 6.45 12.83
N GLU A 70 12.93 7.45 12.28
CA GLU A 70 13.45 8.80 12.29
C GLU A 70 13.02 9.51 13.58
N PRO A 71 13.95 10.04 14.39
CA PRO A 71 13.62 10.69 15.64
C PRO A 71 12.76 11.96 15.45
N GLY A 72 11.75 12.11 16.30
CA GLY A 72 10.91 13.31 16.37
C GLY A 72 9.73 13.33 15.40
N LEU A 73 9.48 12.25 14.65
CA LEU A 73 8.55 12.28 13.53
C LEU A 73 7.74 11.02 13.33
N TRP A 74 6.55 11.23 12.78
CA TRP A 74 5.76 10.16 12.21
C TRP A 74 6.27 9.87 10.81
N VAL A 75 6.85 8.68 10.63
CA VAL A 75 7.29 8.19 9.32
C VAL A 75 6.66 6.82 9.04
N PRO A 76 6.42 6.46 7.77
CA PRO A 76 5.94 5.12 7.43
C PRO A 76 6.91 4.04 7.90
N VAL A 77 6.38 2.95 8.43
CA VAL A 77 7.18 1.77 8.77
C VAL A 77 7.55 1.05 7.46
N PRO A 78 8.84 0.92 7.09
CA PRO A 78 9.20 0.42 5.77
C PRO A 78 8.65 -0.99 5.51
N GLY A 79 7.94 -1.14 4.40
CA GLY A 79 7.34 -2.41 3.99
C GLY A 79 6.03 -2.76 4.71
N LEU A 80 5.45 -1.88 5.53
CA LEU A 80 4.16 -2.10 6.20
C LEU A 80 3.08 -1.14 5.70
N SER A 81 2.75 -1.29 4.42
CA SER A 81 1.61 -0.66 3.79
C SER A 81 0.96 -1.65 2.83
N GLY A 82 -0.32 -1.55 2.60
CA GLY A 82 -1.07 -2.46 1.71
C GLY A 82 -2.36 -1.83 1.26
N ALA A 83 -3.20 -2.64 0.62
CA ALA A 83 -4.58 -2.29 0.37
C ALA A 83 -5.49 -3.46 0.74
N ILE A 84 -6.76 -3.18 0.97
CA ILE A 84 -7.81 -4.16 1.23
C ILE A 84 -9.10 -3.69 0.58
N VAL A 85 -9.94 -4.61 0.11
CA VAL A 85 -11.26 -4.28 -0.45
C VAL A 85 -12.33 -4.57 0.59
N THR A 86 -13.25 -3.63 0.79
CA THR A 86 -14.33 -3.72 1.77
C THR A 86 -15.70 -3.62 1.11
N GLU A 87 -16.71 -4.20 1.76
CA GLU A 87 -18.11 -3.90 1.49
C GLU A 87 -18.57 -2.65 2.27
N ALA A 88 -19.71 -2.08 1.88
CA ALA A 88 -20.23 -0.89 2.55
C ALA A 88 -20.67 -1.24 3.98
N GLY A 89 -20.08 -0.57 4.97
CA GLY A 89 -20.37 -0.79 6.39
C GLY A 89 -19.45 -1.81 7.06
N ASP A 90 -18.50 -2.39 6.35
CA ASP A 90 -17.48 -3.26 6.92
C ASP A 90 -16.66 -2.54 8.00
N ASP A 91 -16.30 -3.28 9.05
CA ASP A 91 -15.23 -2.89 9.95
C ASP A 91 -13.89 -3.42 9.42
N LEU A 92 -12.80 -2.68 9.64
CA LEU A 92 -11.44 -3.10 9.32
C LEU A 92 -10.59 -3.21 10.59
N ALA A 93 -10.00 -4.39 10.81
CA ALA A 93 -8.97 -4.63 11.82
C ALA A 93 -7.57 -4.64 11.18
N ILE A 94 -6.67 -3.81 11.72
CA ILE A 94 -5.29 -3.63 11.25
C ILE A 94 -4.35 -4.04 12.36
N THR A 95 -3.74 -5.22 12.28
CA THR A 95 -2.82 -5.69 13.34
C THR A 95 -1.39 -5.54 12.91
N LEU A 96 -0.61 -4.82 13.71
CA LEU A 96 0.85 -4.86 13.66
C LEU A 96 1.35 -5.88 14.68
N SER A 97 2.23 -6.79 14.27
CA SER A 97 3.12 -7.51 15.17
C SER A 97 4.56 -7.37 14.70
N ALA A 98 5.50 -7.07 15.61
CA ALA A 98 6.89 -6.92 15.25
C ALA A 98 7.84 -7.19 16.41
N GLU A 99 9.08 -7.59 16.10
CA GLU A 99 10.16 -7.62 17.08
C GLU A 99 10.78 -6.23 17.23
N MET A 100 10.67 -5.66 18.43
CA MET A 100 11.19 -4.33 18.76
C MET A 100 12.53 -4.43 19.47
N LEU A 101 13.57 -3.80 18.91
CA LEU A 101 14.95 -3.94 19.37
C LEU A 101 15.41 -2.78 20.28
N GLY A 102 16.39 -3.04 21.13
CA GLY A 102 17.08 -1.98 21.91
C GLY A 102 16.21 -1.30 22.98
N SER A 103 16.65 -0.16 23.50
CA SER A 103 16.00 0.58 24.60
C SER A 103 15.03 1.66 24.16
N GLU A 104 15.00 2.00 22.87
CA GLU A 104 14.24 3.17 22.43
C GLU A 104 12.75 2.86 22.31
N GLY A 105 11.94 3.82 22.75
CA GLY A 105 10.48 3.72 22.66
C GLY A 105 9.99 4.14 21.27
N ALA A 106 8.89 3.54 20.86
CA ALA A 106 8.17 3.92 19.64
C ALA A 106 6.67 3.99 19.93
N SER A 107 6.03 4.99 19.36
CA SER A 107 4.58 5.02 19.17
C SER A 107 4.25 4.58 17.75
N VAL A 108 3.10 3.93 17.54
CA VAL A 108 2.62 3.50 16.22
C VAL A 108 1.21 4.00 16.01
N ARG A 109 0.85 4.32 14.77
CA ARG A 109 -0.53 4.57 14.34
C ARG A 109 -0.78 3.94 12.97
N ALA A 110 -2.04 3.66 12.68
CA ALA A 110 -2.48 3.25 11.35
C ALA A 110 -3.13 4.42 10.62
N ARG A 111 -2.99 4.44 9.29
CA ARG A 111 -3.72 5.30 8.38
C ARG A 111 -4.55 4.47 7.41
N VAL A 112 -5.77 4.93 7.12
CA VAL A 112 -6.65 4.39 6.08
C VAL A 112 -6.96 5.54 5.13
N ASP A 113 -6.61 5.40 3.86
CA ASP A 113 -6.73 6.44 2.82
C ASP A 113 -6.11 7.78 3.23
N GLY A 114 -4.97 7.70 3.90
CA GLY A 114 -4.25 8.87 4.39
C GLY A 114 -4.79 9.45 5.70
N ASP A 115 -5.97 9.05 6.17
CA ASP A 115 -6.54 9.49 7.44
C ASP A 115 -6.08 8.59 8.59
N THR A 116 -5.74 9.19 9.73
CA THR A 116 -5.29 8.43 10.91
C THR A 116 -6.45 7.71 11.58
N VAL A 117 -6.31 6.40 11.77
CA VAL A 117 -7.25 5.57 12.53
C VAL A 117 -7.13 5.93 14.02
N VAL A 118 -8.27 5.98 14.73
CA VAL A 118 -8.39 6.53 16.09
C VAL A 118 -7.27 6.10 17.06
N SER A 119 -6.55 7.12 17.55
CA SER A 119 -5.44 7.14 18.53
C SER A 119 -4.17 6.35 18.15
N SER A 120 -3.02 7.03 18.23
CA SER A 120 -1.71 6.37 18.27
C SER A 120 -1.54 5.59 19.58
N THR A 121 -0.82 4.48 19.54
CA THR A 121 -0.47 3.68 20.72
C THR A 121 1.02 3.81 21.03
N LEU A 122 1.39 3.81 22.31
CA LEU A 122 2.78 3.59 22.71
C LEU A 122 3.11 2.12 22.49
N PHE A 123 3.77 1.80 21.39
CA PHE A 123 4.04 0.43 20.99
C PHE A 123 5.12 -0.23 21.87
N LYS A 124 6.19 0.51 22.16
CA LYS A 124 7.24 0.13 23.12
C LYS A 124 7.64 1.34 23.96
N ALA A 125 7.80 1.15 25.27
CA ALA A 125 8.28 2.20 26.15
C ALA A 125 9.80 2.34 26.08
N ALA A 126 10.31 3.57 26.19
CA ALA A 126 11.75 3.81 26.26
C ALA A 126 12.34 3.31 27.58
N GLY A 127 13.60 2.89 27.57
CA GLY A 127 14.32 2.32 28.70
C GLY A 127 14.17 0.81 28.85
N GLU A 128 13.31 0.17 28.06
CA GLU A 128 13.21 -1.30 28.01
C GLU A 128 14.34 -1.85 27.11
N GLY A 129 15.57 -1.95 27.63
CA GLY A 129 16.77 -2.41 26.90
C GLY A 129 16.80 -3.89 26.52
N ARG A 130 15.70 -4.40 25.95
CA ARG A 130 15.50 -5.80 25.58
C ARG A 130 14.78 -5.89 24.24
N ASP A 131 15.01 -7.00 23.55
CA ASP A 131 14.29 -7.34 22.33
C ASP A 131 13.04 -8.14 22.71
N ASP A 132 11.87 -7.69 22.27
CA ASP A 132 10.63 -8.43 22.47
C ASP A 132 9.63 -8.19 21.35
N VAL A 133 8.70 -9.13 21.20
CA VAL A 133 7.56 -8.95 20.33
C VAL A 133 6.57 -7.97 20.95
N ARG A 134 6.09 -7.05 20.12
CA ARG A 134 4.95 -6.19 20.40
C ARG A 134 3.89 -6.42 19.35
N ALA A 135 2.64 -6.35 19.77
CA ALA A 135 1.52 -6.39 18.85
C ALA A 135 0.38 -5.51 19.31
N PHE A 136 -0.34 -4.96 18.34
CA PHE A 136 -1.49 -4.09 18.56
C PHE A 136 -2.42 -4.12 17.36
N THR A 137 -3.73 -4.15 17.60
CA THR A 137 -4.76 -4.07 16.56
C THR A 137 -5.42 -2.69 16.56
N PHE A 138 -5.34 -1.95 15.46
CA PHE A 138 -6.12 -0.73 15.19
C PHE A 138 -7.44 -1.10 14.50
N VAL A 139 -8.46 -0.25 14.62
CA VAL A 139 -9.79 -0.51 14.04
C VAL A 139 -10.34 0.72 13.31
N ALA A 140 -10.79 0.53 12.08
CA ALA A 140 -11.49 1.54 11.29
C ALA A 140 -12.92 1.04 10.99
N PRO A 141 -13.93 1.48 11.74
CA PRO A 141 -15.28 0.96 11.61
C PRO A 141 -16.05 1.60 10.46
N GLY A 142 -17.03 0.87 9.91
CA GLY A 142 -18.01 1.40 8.97
C GLY A 142 -17.41 2.01 7.70
N LEU A 143 -16.44 1.34 7.09
CA LEU A 143 -15.81 1.79 5.86
C LEU A 143 -16.81 1.80 4.68
N ALA A 144 -16.53 2.67 3.71
CA ALA A 144 -17.25 2.64 2.44
C ALA A 144 -16.92 1.35 1.67
N ALA A 145 -17.72 1.02 0.66
CA ALA A 145 -17.33 -0.06 -0.26
C ALA A 145 -16.15 0.40 -1.14
N GLY A 146 -15.20 -0.50 -1.39
CA GLY A 146 -14.11 -0.28 -2.35
C GLY A 146 -12.72 -0.60 -1.78
N GLN A 147 -11.69 -0.23 -2.53
CA GLN A 147 -10.30 -0.44 -2.11
C GLN A 147 -9.80 0.69 -1.20
N HIS A 148 -9.37 0.31 0.00
CA HIS A 148 -8.76 1.18 0.99
C HIS A 148 -7.25 0.96 1.06
N VAL A 149 -6.48 2.05 1.09
CA VAL A 149 -5.02 2.02 1.29
C VAL A 149 -4.71 2.10 2.78
N VAL A 150 -3.92 1.15 3.28
CA VAL A 150 -3.54 1.08 4.68
C VAL A 150 -2.03 1.32 4.81
N GLU A 151 -1.63 2.22 5.70
CA GLU A 151 -0.22 2.50 6.03
C GLU A 151 -0.02 2.49 7.54
N LEU A 152 1.04 1.83 8.01
CA LEU A 152 1.50 1.97 9.40
C LEU A 152 2.61 3.01 9.48
N GLU A 153 2.47 3.94 10.41
CA GLU A 153 3.51 4.91 10.74
C GLU A 153 3.99 4.70 12.17
N TRP A 154 5.25 5.02 12.43
CA TRP A 154 5.83 5.04 13.76
C TRP A 154 6.50 6.37 14.07
N PHE A 155 6.63 6.64 15.37
CA PHE A 155 7.26 7.82 15.92
C PHE A 155 8.18 7.43 17.06
N SER A 156 9.41 7.92 17.06
CA SER A 156 10.29 7.92 18.23
C SER A 156 10.54 9.36 18.67
N ALA A 157 10.83 9.58 19.95
CA ALA A 157 11.13 10.92 20.44
C ALA A 157 12.44 11.47 19.84
N SER A 158 12.59 12.80 19.80
CA SER A 158 13.81 13.45 19.29
C SER A 158 15.08 12.90 19.96
N GLY A 159 16.11 12.64 19.15
CA GLY A 159 17.37 12.04 19.61
C GLY A 159 17.30 10.54 19.93
N ARG A 160 16.16 9.87 19.69
CA ARG A 160 15.97 8.43 19.92
C ARG A 160 15.57 7.72 18.63
N THR A 161 16.24 6.63 18.32
CA THR A 161 15.97 5.80 17.14
C THR A 161 15.39 4.47 17.59
N ALA A 162 14.09 4.27 17.35
CA ALA A 162 13.45 2.99 17.53
C ALA A 162 13.88 2.03 16.40
N ARG A 163 13.91 0.74 16.73
CA ARG A 163 14.34 -0.32 15.81
C ARG A 163 13.33 -1.43 15.79
N MET A 164 13.00 -1.91 14.60
CA MET A 164 12.04 -2.99 14.40
C MET A 164 12.60 -3.99 13.40
N ARG A 165 12.36 -5.29 13.60
CA ARG A 165 12.57 -6.34 12.61
C ARG A 165 11.39 -7.33 12.64
N ASP A 166 11.40 -8.31 11.74
CA ASP A 166 10.44 -9.43 11.69
C ASP A 166 9.01 -8.93 11.96
N ARG A 167 8.53 -8.11 11.04
CA ARG A 167 7.32 -7.30 11.21
C ARG A 167 6.25 -7.76 10.25
N THR A 168 5.02 -7.83 10.73
CA THR A 168 3.88 -8.31 9.96
C THR A 168 2.70 -7.37 10.21
N MET A 169 2.06 -6.95 9.14
CA MET A 169 0.78 -6.26 9.17
C MET A 169 -0.30 -7.20 8.62
N THR A 170 -1.35 -7.47 9.39
CA THR A 170 -2.54 -8.16 8.91
C THR A 170 -3.70 -7.16 8.78
N LEU A 171 -4.45 -7.28 7.70
CA LEU A 171 -5.67 -6.55 7.42
C LEU A 171 -6.79 -7.59 7.34
N HIS A 172 -7.86 -7.36 8.09
CA HIS A 172 -9.04 -8.22 8.09
C HIS A 172 -10.28 -7.34 8.09
N THR A 173 -11.16 -7.54 7.11
CA THR A 173 -12.42 -6.81 6.99
C THR A 173 -13.62 -7.73 7.17
N GLY A 174 -14.73 -7.16 7.61
CA GLY A 174 -16.04 -7.79 7.55
C GLY A 174 -17.09 -6.99 8.30
N ALA A 175 -18.35 -7.21 7.95
CA ALA A 175 -19.45 -6.59 8.65
C ALA A 175 -19.74 -7.27 10.00
N PRO A 176 -20.23 -6.53 11.00
CA PRO A 176 -20.57 -7.10 12.30
C PRO A 176 -21.86 -7.97 12.27
N ASP A 177 -22.78 -7.68 11.36
CA ASP A 177 -24.15 -8.24 11.32
C ASP A 177 -24.48 -8.98 10.02
N HIS A 178 -23.63 -8.95 9.00
CA HIS A 178 -23.82 -9.69 7.76
C HIS A 178 -22.51 -10.26 7.20
N GLY A 179 -22.61 -11.07 6.13
CA GLY A 179 -21.48 -11.84 5.61
C GLY A 179 -21.10 -13.02 6.51
N GLU A 180 -20.09 -13.77 6.08
CA GLU A 180 -19.59 -14.94 6.80
C GLU A 180 -18.38 -14.63 7.69
N GLY A 181 -17.51 -13.69 7.30
CA GLY A 181 -16.23 -13.36 7.97
C GLY A 181 -16.33 -12.54 9.25
N ARG A 182 -17.57 -12.36 9.70
CA ARG A 182 -18.05 -11.26 10.54
C ARG A 182 -17.03 -10.69 11.51
N LEU A 183 -16.90 -9.37 11.48
CA LEU A 183 -15.97 -8.63 12.31
C LEU A 183 -16.72 -7.50 13.01
N ALA A 184 -16.69 -7.55 14.34
CA ALA A 184 -17.23 -6.48 15.17
C ALA A 184 -16.11 -5.80 15.94
N THR A 185 -16.10 -4.48 15.97
CA THR A 185 -15.05 -3.72 16.64
C THR A 185 -15.59 -2.84 17.76
N ALA A 186 -14.72 -2.48 18.70
CA ALA A 186 -14.92 -1.39 19.65
C ALA A 186 -13.58 -0.73 19.95
N VAL A 187 -13.59 0.60 20.12
CA VAL A 187 -12.40 1.41 20.34
C VAL A 187 -12.62 2.43 21.44
N SER A 188 -11.60 2.63 22.27
CA SER A 188 -11.61 3.69 23.27
C SER A 188 -10.22 4.28 23.47
N GLY A 189 -10.08 5.56 23.14
CA GLY A 189 -8.85 6.33 23.40
C GLY A 189 -8.68 6.75 24.86
N SER A 190 -9.68 6.57 25.72
CA SER A 190 -9.58 6.99 27.13
C SER A 190 -8.75 6.02 27.96
N THR A 191 -7.96 6.57 28.88
CA THR A 191 -7.24 5.81 29.90
C THR A 191 -8.22 5.37 30.99
N THR A 192 -8.19 4.09 31.33
CA THR A 192 -8.92 3.51 32.47
C THR A 192 -7.91 3.07 33.53
N THR A 193 -8.14 3.48 34.78
CA THR A 193 -7.40 2.96 35.93
C THR A 193 -8.16 1.78 36.52
N VAL A 194 -7.52 0.62 36.60
CA VAL A 194 -8.05 -0.57 37.26
C VAL A 194 -7.40 -0.65 38.64
N SER A 195 -8.19 -0.48 39.70
CA SER A 195 -7.69 -0.47 41.09
C SER A 195 -8.37 -1.51 41.97
N SER A 196 -9.16 -2.41 41.38
CA SER A 196 -9.94 -3.41 42.09
C SER A 196 -9.37 -4.81 41.83
N SER A 197 -9.36 -5.64 42.86
CA SER A 197 -9.17 -7.09 42.75
C SER A 197 -10.42 -7.79 42.18
N ASP A 198 -11.57 -7.10 42.16
CA ASP A 198 -12.77 -7.58 41.49
C ASP A 198 -12.70 -7.28 39.99
N ASN A 199 -13.28 -8.18 39.18
CA ASN A 199 -13.39 -7.98 37.73
C ASN A 199 -14.39 -6.85 37.42
N ILE A 200 -13.87 -5.70 36.97
CA ILE A 200 -14.67 -4.54 36.54
C ILE A 200 -14.78 -4.48 35.02
N ASN A 201 -15.90 -4.00 34.50
CA ASN A 201 -16.08 -3.78 33.05
C ASN A 201 -15.11 -2.70 32.56
N LEU A 202 -14.42 -2.97 31.45
CA LEU A 202 -13.62 -1.96 30.77
C LEU A 202 -14.55 -1.04 29.97
N ALA A 203 -14.58 0.25 30.31
CA ALA A 203 -15.46 1.22 29.66
C ALA A 203 -15.22 1.28 28.15
N GLY A 204 -16.29 1.16 27.36
CA GLY A 204 -16.23 1.18 25.89
C GLY A 204 -15.75 -0.13 25.24
N MET A 205 -15.39 -1.16 26.00
CA MET A 205 -14.95 -2.46 25.48
C MET A 205 -16.09 -3.48 25.49
N VAL A 206 -17.16 -3.13 24.79
CA VAL A 206 -18.32 -3.98 24.53
C VAL A 206 -18.70 -3.83 23.06
N THR A 207 -19.00 -4.94 22.40
CA THR A 207 -19.51 -4.96 21.02
C THR A 207 -20.49 -6.11 20.85
N SER A 208 -21.22 -6.13 19.74
CA SER A 208 -22.12 -7.22 19.38
C SER A 208 -21.68 -7.81 18.06
N ILE A 209 -21.70 -9.14 17.98
CA ILE A 209 -21.49 -9.89 16.75
C ILE A 209 -22.65 -10.86 16.59
N GLU A 210 -23.14 -11.06 15.38
CA GLU A 210 -24.06 -12.18 15.13
C GLU A 210 -23.28 -13.34 14.49
N THR A 211 -23.65 -14.58 14.77
CA THR A 211 -23.05 -15.80 14.22
C THR A 211 -24.08 -16.53 13.38
N ALA A 212 -23.77 -16.81 12.12
CA ALA A 212 -24.72 -17.49 11.22
C ALA A 212 -24.89 -18.98 11.53
N LYS A 213 -23.90 -19.60 12.18
CA LYS A 213 -23.94 -20.99 12.63
C LYS A 213 -23.20 -21.14 13.95
N ALA A 214 -23.35 -22.31 14.56
CA ALA A 214 -22.52 -22.67 15.71
C ALA A 214 -21.04 -22.73 15.28
N GLY A 215 -20.17 -22.03 15.99
CA GLY A 215 -18.77 -21.95 15.58
C GLY A 215 -17.86 -21.20 16.57
N PRO A 216 -16.58 -21.09 16.22
CA PRO A 216 -15.62 -20.41 17.06
C PRO A 216 -15.74 -18.88 16.98
N LEU A 217 -15.50 -18.20 18.10
CA LEU A 217 -15.19 -16.77 18.17
C LEU A 217 -13.72 -16.57 18.57
N ALA A 218 -13.05 -15.67 17.87
CA ALA A 218 -11.76 -15.11 18.27
C ALA A 218 -11.96 -13.68 18.78
N ILE A 219 -11.74 -13.46 20.07
CA ILE A 219 -11.92 -12.17 20.75
C ILE A 219 -10.53 -11.60 20.99
N THR A 220 -10.12 -10.60 20.21
CA THR A 220 -8.80 -9.97 20.33
C THR A 220 -8.92 -8.69 21.12
N PHE A 221 -8.10 -8.55 22.15
CA PHE A 221 -7.93 -7.32 22.91
C PHE A 221 -6.53 -6.76 22.70
N SER A 222 -6.44 -5.47 22.37
CA SER A 222 -5.17 -4.73 22.39
C SER A 222 -5.26 -3.48 23.26
N ALA A 223 -4.17 -3.15 23.96
CA ALA A 223 -4.07 -1.95 24.78
C ALA A 223 -2.62 -1.50 25.02
N ASP A 224 -2.41 -0.20 25.25
CA ASP A 224 -1.25 0.31 26.00
C ASP A 224 -1.52 0.09 27.49
N ALA A 225 -0.80 -0.82 28.13
CA ALA A 225 -1.01 -1.15 29.54
C ALA A 225 0.25 -0.85 30.36
N THR A 226 0.05 -0.39 31.59
CA THR A 226 1.09 -0.21 32.60
C THR A 226 0.62 -0.78 33.93
N VAL A 227 1.51 -1.49 34.64
CA VAL A 227 1.30 -1.90 36.03
C VAL A 227 2.60 -1.68 36.79
N ASP A 228 2.52 -0.97 37.91
CA ASP A 228 3.72 -0.64 38.70
C ASP A 228 4.11 -1.81 39.61
N GLU A 229 3.11 -2.49 40.18
CA GLU A 229 3.25 -3.65 41.04
C GLU A 229 2.01 -4.54 40.94
N GLY A 230 2.21 -5.86 40.90
CA GLY A 230 1.13 -6.83 40.86
C GLY A 230 0.84 -7.38 39.47
N ARG A 231 -0.39 -7.87 39.30
CA ARG A 231 -0.85 -8.57 38.10
C ARG A 231 -2.09 -7.91 37.53
N LEU A 232 -2.02 -7.44 36.29
CA LEU A 232 -3.19 -7.05 35.52
C LEU A 232 -3.75 -8.28 34.79
N VAL A 233 -4.98 -8.67 35.14
CA VAL A 233 -5.69 -9.80 34.53
C VAL A 233 -6.86 -9.26 33.72
N VAL A 234 -7.02 -9.73 32.48
CA VAL A 234 -8.13 -9.37 31.59
C VAL A 234 -8.99 -10.60 31.33
N GLN A 235 -10.30 -10.40 31.29
CA GLN A 235 -11.33 -11.42 31.06
C GLN A 235 -12.18 -11.07 29.85
N ALA A 236 -12.42 -12.06 28.99
CA ALA A 236 -13.41 -11.96 27.92
C ALA A 236 -14.70 -12.68 28.32
N LEU A 237 -15.85 -12.07 28.01
CA LEU A 237 -17.17 -12.61 28.24
C LEU A 237 -17.97 -12.65 26.94
N VAL A 238 -18.75 -13.71 26.76
CA VAL A 238 -19.76 -13.85 25.70
C VAL A 238 -21.10 -14.08 26.40
N ASP A 239 -22.06 -13.20 26.18
CA ASP A 239 -23.40 -13.24 26.80
C ASP A 239 -23.36 -13.34 28.34
N GLY A 240 -22.39 -12.65 28.94
CA GLY A 240 -22.16 -12.67 30.39
C GLY A 240 -21.45 -13.91 30.93
N VAL A 241 -21.14 -14.90 30.09
CA VAL A 241 -20.36 -16.09 30.44
C VAL A 241 -18.87 -15.81 30.20
N VAL A 242 -18.04 -16.06 31.22
CA VAL A 242 -16.58 -15.92 31.08
C VAL A 242 -16.05 -16.99 30.13
N VAL A 243 -15.33 -16.54 29.09
CA VAL A 243 -14.65 -17.42 28.12
C VAL A 243 -13.33 -17.91 28.70
N SER A 244 -12.44 -16.97 29.05
CA SER A 244 -11.19 -17.22 29.78
C SER A 244 -10.65 -15.92 30.38
N ASP A 245 -9.62 -16.03 31.21
CA ASP A 245 -8.79 -14.90 31.62
C ASP A 245 -7.36 -15.02 31.08
N VAL A 246 -6.61 -13.92 31.17
CA VAL A 246 -5.18 -13.86 30.82
C VAL A 246 -4.46 -12.89 31.75
N LEU A 247 -3.30 -13.30 32.24
CA LEU A 247 -2.30 -12.42 32.84
C LEU A 247 -1.70 -11.53 31.77
N PHE A 248 -2.33 -10.38 31.57
CA PHE A 248 -1.98 -9.44 30.52
C PHE A 248 -0.63 -8.78 30.78
N LEU A 249 -0.35 -8.42 32.04
CA LEU A 249 0.92 -7.81 32.46
C LEU A 249 1.21 -8.07 33.95
N GLU A 250 2.47 -8.38 34.29
CA GLU A 250 2.95 -8.56 35.67
C GLU A 250 4.15 -7.63 35.99
N ALA A 251 4.16 -7.06 37.20
CA ALA A 251 5.30 -6.30 37.77
C ALA A 251 5.51 -6.66 39.25
N THR A 252 6.75 -6.54 39.77
CA THR A 252 7.07 -7.00 41.15
C THR A 252 7.37 -5.90 42.15
N GLY A 253 7.03 -4.63 41.88
CA GLY A 253 7.16 -3.51 42.84
C GLY A 253 8.58 -3.18 43.33
N ALA A 254 9.60 -3.97 42.95
CA ALA A 254 10.97 -3.79 43.40
C ALA A 254 11.50 -2.43 42.91
N THR A 255 11.85 -1.56 43.86
CA THR A 255 12.41 -0.23 43.63
C THR A 255 13.62 -0.32 42.70
N GLY A 256 13.45 0.11 41.45
CA GLY A 256 14.50 0.08 40.41
C GLY A 256 14.17 -0.76 39.16
N ALA A 257 13.10 -1.57 39.18
CA ALA A 257 12.60 -2.19 37.95
C ALA A 257 11.87 -1.14 37.10
N THR A 258 12.19 -1.06 35.80
CA THR A 258 11.47 -0.20 34.88
C THR A 258 9.98 -0.56 34.86
N THR A 259 9.10 0.43 35.01
CA THR A 259 7.66 0.26 34.80
C THR A 259 7.44 -0.35 33.42
N HIS A 260 6.94 -1.58 33.38
CA HIS A 260 6.65 -2.25 32.10
C HIS A 260 5.44 -1.56 31.48
N ARG A 261 5.65 -1.00 30.29
CA ARG A 261 4.64 -0.23 29.58
C ARG A 261 4.66 -0.53 28.10
N GLY A 262 3.53 -0.33 27.43
CA GLY A 262 3.40 -0.30 25.99
C GLY A 262 2.34 -1.27 25.49
N ALA A 263 2.29 -1.41 24.17
CA ALA A 263 1.30 -2.21 23.48
C ALA A 263 1.41 -3.70 23.80
N ARG A 264 0.25 -4.28 24.09
CA ARG A 264 0.04 -5.71 24.29
C ARG A 264 -1.22 -6.11 23.53
N ARG A 265 -1.23 -7.37 23.10
CA ARG A 265 -2.34 -8.01 22.41
C ARG A 265 -2.51 -9.43 22.96
N TYR A 266 -3.74 -9.89 23.06
CA TYR A 266 -4.07 -11.29 23.33
C TYR A 266 -5.40 -11.67 22.66
N THR A 267 -5.54 -12.93 22.26
CA THR A 267 -6.75 -13.45 21.61
C THR A 267 -7.40 -14.54 22.47
N PHE A 268 -8.56 -14.23 23.05
CA PHE A 268 -9.39 -15.20 23.76
C PHE A 268 -10.21 -16.03 22.75
N LEU A 269 -10.45 -17.30 23.06
CA LEU A 269 -11.05 -18.26 22.14
C LEU A 269 -12.31 -18.87 22.76
N SER A 270 -13.44 -18.76 22.06
CA SER A 270 -14.68 -19.47 22.43
C SER A 270 -15.03 -20.44 21.31
N GLY A 271 -14.96 -21.76 21.54
CA GLY A 271 -14.94 -22.74 20.44
C GLY A 271 -16.29 -23.11 19.82
N ASN A 272 -17.42 -22.87 20.50
CA ASN A 272 -18.74 -23.34 20.06
C ASN A 272 -19.86 -22.41 20.52
N VAL A 273 -19.83 -21.17 20.04
CA VAL A 273 -20.89 -20.19 20.28
C VAL A 273 -22.07 -20.55 19.38
N ALA A 274 -23.29 -20.55 19.92
CA ALA A 274 -24.51 -20.85 19.16
C ALA A 274 -24.73 -19.85 18.01
N PRO A 275 -25.61 -20.13 17.03
CA PRO A 275 -26.04 -19.11 16.07
C PRO A 275 -26.88 -18.02 16.76
N GLY A 276 -26.76 -16.77 16.31
CA GLY A 276 -27.55 -15.62 16.79
C GLY A 276 -26.70 -14.42 17.16
N ALA A 277 -27.32 -13.39 17.74
CA ALA A 277 -26.62 -12.20 18.22
C ALA A 277 -25.99 -12.45 19.60
N HIS A 278 -24.73 -12.05 19.75
CA HIS A 278 -23.93 -12.23 20.96
C HIS A 278 -23.34 -10.91 21.43
N GLU A 279 -23.45 -10.63 22.72
CA GLU A 279 -22.73 -9.53 23.36
C GLU A 279 -21.35 -10.01 23.80
N VAL A 280 -20.30 -9.34 23.34
CA VAL A 280 -18.93 -9.58 23.78
C VAL A 280 -18.44 -8.41 24.61
N ARG A 281 -17.90 -8.70 25.80
CA ARG A 281 -17.43 -7.69 26.74
C ARG A 281 -16.09 -8.06 27.34
N LEU A 282 -15.25 -7.05 27.60
CA LEU A 282 -14.03 -7.21 28.37
C LEU A 282 -14.18 -6.69 29.81
N ARG A 283 -13.60 -7.43 30.75
CA ARG A 283 -13.40 -7.03 32.15
C ARG A 283 -11.92 -7.08 32.50
N ALA A 284 -11.52 -6.35 33.54
CA ALA A 284 -10.18 -6.46 34.09
C ALA A 284 -10.21 -6.39 35.62
N ARG A 285 -9.20 -6.98 36.25
CA ARG A 285 -8.88 -6.81 37.67
C ARG A 285 -7.38 -6.60 37.82
N VAL A 286 -6.97 -6.06 38.95
CA VAL A 286 -5.56 -5.97 39.32
C VAL A 286 -5.33 -6.61 40.68
N ASP A 287 -4.35 -7.50 40.75
CA ASP A 287 -3.88 -8.10 42.00
C ASP A 287 -2.60 -7.37 42.42
N GLY A 288 -2.74 -6.22 43.07
CA GLY A 288 -1.61 -5.37 43.49
C GLY A 288 -1.91 -3.87 43.40
N ALA A 289 -0.93 -3.09 42.94
CA ALA A 289 -1.10 -1.66 42.73
C ALA A 289 -2.01 -1.38 41.53
N PRO A 290 -2.64 -0.19 41.44
CA PRO A 290 -3.48 0.15 40.30
C PRO A 290 -2.76 0.00 38.95
N ALA A 291 -3.46 -0.58 37.97
CA ALA A 291 -3.01 -0.65 36.58
C ALA A 291 -3.64 0.48 35.76
N GLN A 292 -2.95 0.92 34.71
CA GLN A 292 -3.49 1.83 33.70
C GLN A 292 -3.62 1.12 32.35
N ILE A 293 -4.74 1.30 31.68
CA ILE A 293 -5.02 0.76 30.35
C ILE A 293 -5.51 1.90 29.45
N ALA A 294 -4.81 2.17 28.36
CA ALA A 294 -5.09 3.22 27.38
C ALA A 294 -5.07 2.65 25.95
N ALA A 295 -5.49 3.48 24.96
CA ALA A 295 -5.52 3.12 23.54
C ALA A 295 -6.08 1.70 23.33
N ARG A 296 -7.35 1.49 23.66
CA ARG A 296 -7.94 0.14 23.78
C ARG A 296 -8.72 -0.20 22.53
N THR A 297 -8.53 -1.40 22.03
CA THR A 297 -9.32 -1.97 20.94
C THR A 297 -9.78 -3.37 21.28
N LEU A 298 -11.00 -3.66 20.89
CA LEU A 298 -11.62 -4.98 20.91
C LEU A 298 -12.03 -5.31 19.49
N THR A 299 -11.62 -6.47 18.99
CA THR A 299 -12.14 -7.03 17.74
C THR A 299 -12.66 -8.43 18.01
N VAL A 300 -13.85 -8.73 17.49
CA VAL A 300 -14.44 -10.07 17.57
C VAL A 300 -14.59 -10.59 16.16
N THR A 301 -14.00 -11.74 15.88
CA THR A 301 -14.19 -12.45 14.61
C THR A 301 -14.97 -13.73 14.84
N ALA A 302 -15.99 -13.98 14.03
CA ALA A 302 -16.70 -15.25 13.99
C ALA A 302 -16.15 -16.16 12.88
N GLY A 303 -16.15 -17.47 13.12
CA GLY A 303 -15.82 -18.44 12.09
C GLY A 303 -16.89 -18.45 10.98
N PRO A 304 -16.49 -18.52 9.70
CA PRO A 304 -17.44 -18.41 8.60
C PRO A 304 -18.40 -19.59 8.52
N ALA A 305 -19.61 -19.33 8.01
CA ALA A 305 -20.67 -20.32 7.87
C ALA A 305 -20.28 -21.43 6.89
N HIS A 306 -19.55 -21.10 5.84
CA HIS A 306 -19.06 -22.01 4.84
C HIS A 306 -17.53 -21.96 4.77
N ALA A 307 -16.88 -23.12 4.69
CA ALA A 307 -15.42 -23.20 4.57
C ALA A 307 -14.93 -22.93 3.13
N GLY A 308 -15.82 -22.46 2.25
CA GLY A 308 -15.64 -22.47 0.79
C GLY A 308 -14.64 -21.45 0.29
N ASP A 309 -14.57 -20.26 0.89
CA ASP A 309 -13.61 -19.20 0.50
C ASP A 309 -12.60 -18.88 1.60
N GLY A 310 -12.75 -19.52 2.76
CA GLY A 310 -11.85 -19.36 3.90
C GLY A 310 -12.41 -20.02 5.15
N GLY A 311 -11.70 -19.88 6.24
CA GLY A 311 -12.03 -20.56 7.48
C GLY A 311 -11.28 -20.01 8.66
N MET A 312 -11.80 -20.32 9.85
CA MET A 312 -11.14 -20.01 11.10
C MET A 312 -11.17 -21.23 12.00
N VAL A 313 -10.00 -21.59 12.51
CA VAL A 313 -9.83 -22.60 13.56
C VAL A 313 -9.16 -21.92 14.74
N VAL A 314 -9.66 -22.20 15.94
CA VAL A 314 -9.10 -21.70 17.18
C VAL A 314 -8.72 -22.87 18.07
N VAL A 315 -7.49 -22.86 18.57
CA VAL A 315 -7.01 -23.83 19.57
C VAL A 315 -6.22 -23.10 20.63
N GLY A 316 -6.27 -23.58 21.86
CA GLY A 316 -5.61 -22.95 22.97
C GLY A 316 -6.25 -23.40 24.26
N GLY A 317 -5.77 -22.87 25.38
CA GLY A 317 -6.34 -23.19 26.66
C GLY A 317 -5.56 -22.59 27.82
N GLN A 318 -6.26 -22.55 28.94
CA GLN A 318 -5.65 -22.26 30.23
C GLN A 318 -4.99 -23.53 30.73
N LEU A 319 -3.67 -23.58 30.63
CA LEU A 319 -2.87 -24.76 30.94
C LEU A 319 -1.77 -24.38 31.91
N ALA A 320 -1.32 -25.36 32.69
CA ALA A 320 -0.13 -25.19 33.50
C ALA A 320 1.04 -24.68 32.63
N PRO A 321 1.87 -23.75 33.15
CA PRO A 321 3.00 -23.25 32.40
C PRO A 321 3.88 -24.38 31.88
N THR A 322 4.21 -24.34 30.60
CA THR A 322 5.14 -25.28 29.98
C THR A 322 6.55 -24.72 30.03
N GLU A 323 7.46 -25.51 30.58
CA GLU A 323 8.89 -25.20 30.61
C GLU A 323 9.55 -25.54 29.26
N ILE A 324 10.32 -24.60 28.71
CA ILE A 324 11.15 -24.75 27.51
C ILE A 324 12.61 -24.51 27.93
N SER A 325 13.45 -25.54 27.86
CA SER A 325 14.86 -25.49 28.32
C SER A 325 15.88 -25.90 27.26
N GLY A 326 15.42 -26.23 26.04
CA GLY A 326 16.27 -26.69 24.93
C GLY A 326 16.52 -25.65 23.83
N THR A 327 17.68 -25.72 23.21
CA THR A 327 18.03 -24.88 22.03
C THR A 327 17.42 -25.40 20.73
N THR A 328 16.95 -26.65 20.73
CA THR A 328 16.19 -27.28 19.65
C THR A 328 14.73 -26.89 19.75
N PHE A 329 14.11 -26.60 18.59
CA PHE A 329 12.68 -26.32 18.52
C PHE A 329 11.84 -27.53 18.93
N VAL A 330 10.93 -27.33 19.86
CA VAL A 330 9.93 -28.30 20.32
C VAL A 330 8.53 -27.73 20.14
N ASP A 331 7.55 -28.59 19.86
CA ASP A 331 6.15 -28.17 19.75
C ASP A 331 5.65 -27.60 21.08
N VAL A 332 4.99 -26.45 21.03
CA VAL A 332 4.34 -25.85 22.20
C VAL A 332 3.01 -26.59 22.43
N PRO A 333 2.78 -27.19 23.61
CA PRO A 333 1.54 -27.90 23.90
C PRO A 333 0.31 -27.04 23.64
N ALA A 334 -0.74 -27.65 23.07
CA ALA A 334 -2.01 -27.02 22.70
C ALA A 334 -1.97 -25.92 21.62
N LEU A 335 -0.81 -25.68 20.98
CA LEU A 335 -0.69 -24.82 19.81
C LEU A 335 -0.49 -25.63 18.52
N ARG A 336 -1.37 -26.62 18.34
CA ARG A 336 -1.43 -27.51 17.17
C ARG A 336 -2.88 -27.54 16.68
N ALA A 337 -3.07 -27.29 15.38
CA ALA A 337 -4.38 -27.27 14.76
C ALA A 337 -4.33 -27.93 13.38
N SER A 338 -5.50 -28.38 12.91
CA SER A 338 -5.69 -28.76 11.52
C SER A 338 -6.79 -27.89 10.92
N PHE A 339 -6.63 -27.54 9.65
CA PHE A 339 -7.61 -26.77 8.89
C PHE A 339 -7.67 -27.29 7.46
N VAL A 340 -8.70 -26.90 6.71
CA VAL A 340 -8.89 -27.34 5.33
C VAL A 340 -9.03 -26.12 4.45
N THR A 341 -8.19 -26.02 3.43
CA THR A 341 -8.32 -25.04 2.35
C THR A 341 -9.12 -25.68 1.21
N SER A 342 -10.01 -24.89 0.63
CA SER A 342 -10.86 -25.27 -0.50
C SER A 342 -10.27 -24.88 -1.86
N SER A 343 -9.34 -23.92 -1.86
CA SER A 343 -8.72 -23.35 -3.04
C SER A 343 -7.23 -23.54 -2.99
N ASP A 344 -6.66 -23.92 -4.13
CA ASP A 344 -5.25 -23.68 -4.40
C ASP A 344 -5.00 -22.17 -4.28
N ALA A 345 -3.82 -21.81 -3.81
CA ALA A 345 -3.45 -20.43 -3.53
C ALA A 345 -4.13 -19.79 -2.30
N SER A 346 -4.46 -20.59 -1.27
CA SER A 346 -4.93 -20.02 -0.01
C SER A 346 -3.77 -19.38 0.77
N THR A 347 -4.03 -18.23 1.38
CA THR A 347 -3.14 -17.63 2.38
C THR A 347 -3.65 -17.99 3.76
N VAL A 348 -2.75 -18.39 4.65
CA VAL A 348 -3.04 -18.63 6.07
C VAL A 348 -2.32 -17.62 6.96
N ILE A 349 -3.05 -17.08 7.93
CA ILE A 349 -2.58 -16.27 9.06
C ILE A 349 -2.61 -17.13 10.31
N LEU A 350 -1.48 -17.13 11.03
CA LEU A 350 -1.30 -17.83 12.30
C LEU A 350 -1.08 -16.79 13.40
N ASP A 351 -2.17 -16.42 14.06
CA ASP A 351 -2.17 -15.50 15.19
C ASP A 351 -1.87 -16.28 16.47
N VAL A 352 -0.63 -16.18 16.95
CA VAL A 352 -0.16 -16.84 18.17
C VAL A 352 -0.18 -15.84 19.30
N GLY A 353 -0.77 -16.21 20.43
CA GLY A 353 -0.75 -15.46 21.68
C GLY A 353 -0.31 -16.35 22.84
N ALA A 354 0.52 -15.81 23.73
CA ALA A 354 0.87 -16.52 24.96
C ALA A 354 1.29 -15.58 26.08
N GLU A 355 1.00 -15.98 27.32
CA GLU A 355 1.73 -15.53 28.49
C GLU A 355 3.12 -16.15 28.47
N ALA A 356 4.17 -15.35 28.53
CA ALA A 356 5.53 -15.90 28.51
C ALA A 356 6.46 -15.19 29.50
N ALA A 357 7.41 -15.96 30.02
CA ALA A 357 8.56 -15.51 30.80
C ALA A 357 9.84 -16.20 30.31
N ALA A 358 10.96 -15.50 30.27
CA ALA A 358 12.29 -15.98 29.90
C ALA A 358 13.37 -15.21 30.71
N PRO A 359 13.66 -15.60 31.97
CA PRO A 359 14.45 -14.79 32.90
C PRO A 359 15.86 -14.39 32.44
N SER A 360 16.61 -15.28 31.78
CA SER A 360 18.05 -15.09 31.51
C SER A 360 18.43 -14.88 30.04
N GLY A 361 17.60 -15.31 29.08
CA GLY A 361 17.91 -15.25 27.65
C GLY A 361 16.67 -15.09 26.77
N ARG A 362 16.72 -15.57 25.53
CA ARG A 362 15.61 -15.45 24.58
C ARG A 362 14.74 -16.69 24.54
N LEU A 363 13.43 -16.47 24.50
CA LEU A 363 12.44 -17.40 23.97
C LEU A 363 12.23 -17.07 22.49
N ARG A 364 12.49 -18.05 21.63
CA ARG A 364 12.31 -17.96 20.18
C ARG A 364 11.08 -18.76 19.77
N LEU A 365 10.29 -18.22 18.85
CA LEU A 365 9.14 -18.90 18.27
C LEU A 365 9.27 -19.02 16.75
N ARG A 366 8.67 -20.07 16.21
CA ARG A 366 8.36 -20.22 14.78
C ARG A 366 7.03 -20.93 14.60
N ALA A 367 6.40 -20.71 13.46
CA ALA A 367 5.21 -21.45 13.06
C ALA A 367 5.52 -22.32 11.83
N LEU A 368 4.97 -23.54 11.82
CA LEU A 368 5.07 -24.47 10.71
C LEU A 368 3.68 -24.78 10.17
N VAL A 369 3.54 -24.88 8.85
CA VAL A 369 2.37 -25.45 8.17
C VAL A 369 2.87 -26.60 7.31
N ASP A 370 2.40 -27.82 7.57
CA ASP A 370 2.86 -29.04 6.89
C ASP A 370 4.39 -29.23 6.94
N GLY A 371 5.01 -28.78 8.03
CA GLY A 371 6.45 -28.80 8.23
C GLY A 371 7.21 -27.66 7.55
N GLN A 372 6.56 -26.85 6.70
CA GLN A 372 7.16 -25.67 6.10
C GLN A 372 7.10 -24.47 7.06
N PRO A 373 8.22 -23.74 7.26
CA PRO A 373 8.21 -22.52 8.06
C PRO A 373 7.34 -21.41 7.45
N ALA A 374 6.43 -20.89 8.26
CA ALA A 374 5.72 -19.64 7.95
C ALA A 374 6.68 -18.43 8.04
N GLN A 375 6.27 -17.29 7.50
CA GLN A 375 7.00 -16.03 7.55
C GLN A 375 6.44 -15.13 8.67
N PRO A 376 7.30 -14.45 9.46
CA PRO A 376 8.75 -14.59 9.47
C PRO A 376 9.21 -15.93 10.05
N GLY A 377 10.34 -16.44 9.58
CA GLY A 377 10.79 -17.81 9.83
C GLY A 377 11.08 -18.13 11.31
N THR A 378 11.78 -17.26 12.03
CA THR A 378 12.04 -17.41 13.46
C THR A 378 12.24 -16.03 14.07
N LEU A 379 11.59 -15.77 15.20
CA LEU A 379 11.66 -14.48 15.89
C LEU A 379 12.02 -14.64 17.37
N THR A 380 12.49 -13.56 17.98
CA THR A 380 12.62 -13.47 19.45
C THR A 380 11.29 -13.03 20.02
N PHE A 381 10.53 -13.97 20.59
CA PHE A 381 9.23 -13.68 21.19
C PHE A 381 9.38 -12.91 22.49
N LEU A 382 10.41 -13.25 23.27
CA LEU A 382 10.73 -12.64 24.56
C LEU A 382 12.23 -12.69 24.82
N GLN A 383 12.80 -11.66 25.46
CA GLN A 383 14.17 -11.68 25.97
C GLN A 383 14.26 -11.16 27.40
N ARG A 384 14.99 -11.89 28.26
CA ARG A 384 15.39 -11.46 29.62
C ARG A 384 14.23 -10.85 30.42
N GLU A 385 13.11 -11.54 30.39
CA GLU A 385 11.90 -11.16 31.10
C GLU A 385 11.60 -12.23 32.15
N PRO A 386 11.85 -11.98 33.43
CA PRO A 386 11.53 -12.97 34.46
C PRO A 386 10.03 -13.09 34.75
N ARG A 387 9.18 -12.18 34.25
CA ARG A 387 7.76 -12.09 34.60
C ARG A 387 6.84 -12.52 33.46
N TYR A 388 5.65 -12.96 33.80
CA TYR A 388 4.66 -13.29 32.77
C TYR A 388 4.07 -12.03 32.15
N ARG A 389 3.89 -12.08 30.84
CA ARG A 389 3.18 -11.06 30.07
C ARG A 389 2.59 -11.66 28.81
N ALA A 390 1.43 -11.16 28.42
CA ALA A 390 0.81 -11.52 27.16
C ALA A 390 1.60 -10.92 25.99
N ASN A 391 2.06 -11.76 25.08
CA ASN A 391 2.60 -11.33 23.80
C ASN A 391 1.83 -12.05 22.69
N SER A 392 1.76 -11.41 21.52
CA SER A 392 1.18 -12.03 20.34
C SER A 392 1.98 -11.71 19.10
N PHE A 393 1.98 -12.63 18.14
CA PHE A 393 2.60 -12.44 16.84
C PHE A 393 1.75 -13.10 15.75
N ALA A 394 1.66 -12.48 14.57
CA ALA A 394 0.98 -13.02 13.40
C ALA A 394 2.01 -13.55 12.40
N PHE A 395 2.01 -14.84 12.12
CA PHE A 395 2.78 -15.43 11.02
C PHE A 395 1.89 -15.59 9.78
N GLN A 396 2.50 -15.72 8.60
CA GLN A 396 1.80 -15.99 7.34
C GLN A 396 2.44 -17.16 6.57
N LEU A 397 1.63 -17.91 5.84
CA LEU A 397 2.11 -18.73 4.73
C LEU A 397 1.17 -18.56 3.55
N ASP A 398 1.74 -18.19 2.40
CA ASP A 398 1.01 -17.98 1.15
C ASP A 398 1.04 -19.26 0.30
N ASN A 399 0.11 -19.33 -0.65
CA ASN A 399 0.06 -20.34 -1.71
C ASN A 399 -0.12 -21.79 -1.23
N LEU A 400 -0.92 -22.00 -0.18
CA LEU A 400 -1.33 -23.34 0.20
C LEU A 400 -2.22 -23.96 -0.89
N THR A 401 -1.94 -25.22 -1.23
CA THR A 401 -2.78 -26.07 -2.08
C THR A 401 -4.11 -26.36 -1.40
N ALA A 402 -5.15 -26.71 -2.15
CA ALA A 402 -6.39 -27.21 -1.56
C ALA A 402 -6.14 -28.53 -0.80
N GLY A 403 -6.70 -28.67 0.40
CA GLY A 403 -6.58 -29.89 1.18
C GLY A 403 -6.52 -29.67 2.69
N SER A 404 -6.23 -30.75 3.41
CA SER A 404 -6.03 -30.70 4.85
C SER A 404 -4.59 -30.29 5.15
N HIS A 405 -4.46 -29.30 6.04
CA HIS A 405 -3.19 -28.78 6.50
C HIS A 405 -3.05 -28.93 8.00
N GLU A 406 -1.81 -28.97 8.47
CA GLU A 406 -1.47 -29.03 9.88
C GLU A 406 -0.59 -27.84 10.28
N VAL A 407 -1.01 -27.13 11.33
CA VAL A 407 -0.23 -26.05 11.95
C VAL A 407 0.42 -26.56 13.23
N ARG A 408 1.69 -26.18 13.43
CA ARG A 408 2.42 -26.35 14.70
C ARG A 408 3.15 -25.08 15.07
N ILE A 409 3.03 -24.65 16.32
CA ILE A 409 3.89 -23.60 16.88
C ILE A 409 5.01 -24.27 17.66
N GLN A 410 6.25 -23.87 17.38
CA GLN A 410 7.42 -24.40 18.04
C GLN A 410 8.18 -23.32 18.80
N ALA A 411 8.77 -23.72 19.92
CA ALA A 411 9.59 -22.86 20.77
C ALA A 411 10.99 -23.43 20.96
N ALA A 412 11.96 -22.55 21.07
CA ALA A 412 13.33 -22.86 21.48
C ALA A 412 13.86 -21.72 22.35
N VAL A 413 14.87 -21.99 23.17
CA VAL A 413 15.54 -20.95 23.97
C VAL A 413 17.00 -20.78 23.57
N ASP A 414 17.64 -19.70 24.03
CA ASP A 414 19.11 -19.59 23.99
C ASP A 414 19.76 -20.64 24.92
N PRO A 415 21.05 -20.96 24.77
CA PRO A 415 21.79 -21.74 25.76
C PRO A 415 21.62 -21.18 27.18
N ASP A 416 21.60 -22.07 28.18
CA ASP A 416 21.50 -21.74 29.61
C ASP A 416 20.26 -20.91 29.99
N THR A 417 19.21 -20.97 29.16
CA THR A 417 17.94 -20.29 29.39
C THR A 417 16.85 -21.31 29.68
N VAL A 418 15.96 -20.96 30.59
CA VAL A 418 14.68 -21.64 30.78
C VAL A 418 13.59 -20.60 30.54
N ALA A 419 12.63 -20.92 29.69
CA ALA A 419 11.47 -20.09 29.45
C ALA A 419 10.20 -20.83 29.85
N TYR A 420 9.14 -20.07 30.13
CA TYR A 420 7.84 -20.59 30.51
C TYR A 420 6.78 -20.00 29.57
N VAL A 421 5.90 -20.87 29.08
CA VAL A 421 4.72 -20.50 28.28
C VAL A 421 3.48 -20.85 29.10
N GLY A 422 2.77 -19.84 29.58
CA GLY A 422 1.53 -19.88 30.38
C GLY A 422 0.29 -19.99 29.49
N ASP A 423 -0.79 -19.26 29.77
CA ASP A 423 -1.99 -19.34 28.91
C ASP A 423 -1.64 -18.98 27.46
N ARG A 424 -2.28 -19.69 26.52
CA ARG A 424 -1.88 -19.65 25.11
C ARG A 424 -3.06 -19.84 24.16
N SER A 425 -2.96 -19.17 23.03
CA SER A 425 -3.97 -19.14 21.97
C SER A 425 -3.31 -19.24 20.61
N LEU A 426 -3.91 -20.00 19.71
CA LEU A 426 -3.63 -20.00 18.28
C LEU A 426 -4.95 -19.80 17.54
N ARG A 427 -5.04 -18.70 16.80
CA ARG A 427 -6.06 -18.49 15.77
C ARG A 427 -5.41 -18.78 14.42
N VAL A 428 -5.96 -19.75 13.70
CA VAL A 428 -5.64 -20.02 12.31
C VAL A 428 -6.77 -19.43 11.48
N GLN A 429 -6.49 -18.39 10.72
CA GLN A 429 -7.42 -17.85 9.73
C GLN A 429 -6.84 -18.10 8.36
N HIS A 430 -7.63 -18.63 7.44
CA HIS A 430 -7.21 -18.75 6.05
C HIS A 430 -8.29 -18.17 5.15
N ALA A 431 -7.86 -17.63 4.02
CA ALA A 431 -8.75 -17.19 2.97
C ALA A 431 -8.10 -17.55 1.64
N ARG A 432 -8.93 -17.70 0.61
CA ARG A 432 -8.44 -17.65 -0.75
C ARG A 432 -7.72 -16.31 -0.92
N ARG A 433 -6.52 -16.36 -1.50
CA ARG A 433 -5.78 -15.14 -1.79
C ARG A 433 -6.59 -14.23 -2.71
N SER A 434 -6.87 -13.04 -2.22
CA SER A 434 -7.51 -11.97 -2.96
C SER A 434 -6.48 -11.19 -3.80
N GLY A 435 -6.98 -10.38 -4.74
CA GLY A 435 -6.09 -9.54 -5.54
C GLY A 435 -5.35 -8.50 -4.70
N SER A 436 -5.94 -7.98 -3.63
CA SER A 436 -5.32 -7.02 -2.72
C SER A 436 -3.99 -7.52 -2.12
N ALA A 437 -3.76 -8.84 -2.05
CA ALA A 437 -2.47 -9.44 -1.72
C ALA A 437 -1.34 -9.16 -2.74
N PHE A 438 -1.63 -8.57 -3.90
CA PHE A 438 -0.63 -8.11 -4.87
C PHE A 438 -0.29 -6.61 -4.71
N VAL A 439 -1.08 -5.88 -3.91
CA VAL A 439 -0.86 -4.46 -3.53
C VAL A 439 0.09 -4.36 -2.32
N LYS A 440 1.15 -5.19 -2.30
CA LYS A 440 2.22 -5.15 -1.30
C LYS A 440 3.31 -4.16 -1.75
N PRO A 441 4.10 -3.55 -0.84
CA PRO A 441 5.16 -2.63 -1.21
C PRO A 441 6.22 -3.34 -2.05
N TYR A 442 6.80 -2.62 -3.02
CA TYR A 442 7.84 -3.15 -3.90
C TYR A 442 8.97 -2.13 -4.07
N ASN A 443 10.19 -2.51 -3.69
CA ASN A 443 11.34 -1.60 -3.63
C ASN A 443 11.00 -0.34 -2.78
N ALA A 444 11.06 0.84 -3.39
CA ALA A 444 10.68 2.11 -2.76
C ALA A 444 9.19 2.46 -2.96
N MET A 445 8.46 1.69 -3.78
CA MET A 445 7.04 1.92 -4.02
C MET A 445 6.20 1.43 -2.86
N ARG A 446 5.20 2.23 -2.51
CA ARG A 446 4.17 1.89 -1.55
C ARG A 446 2.84 2.52 -1.96
N PRO A 447 1.70 1.94 -1.57
CA PRO A 447 0.41 2.59 -1.74
C PRO A 447 0.38 3.99 -1.13
N LYS A 448 -0.17 4.97 -1.85
CA LYS A 448 -0.24 6.37 -1.38
C LYS A 448 -1.61 6.97 -1.57
N HIS A 449 -2.05 7.73 -0.56
CA HIS A 449 -3.21 8.60 -0.63
C HIS A 449 -2.85 9.98 -0.05
N ARG A 450 -2.46 10.94 -0.91
CA ARG A 450 -1.94 12.25 -0.47
C ARG A 450 -1.95 13.32 -1.55
N THR A 451 -2.08 14.56 -1.10
CA THR A 451 -1.83 15.77 -1.89
C THR A 451 -0.45 16.37 -1.57
N PHE A 452 0.35 16.64 -2.59
CA PHE A 452 1.73 17.14 -2.44
C PHE A 452 1.84 18.64 -2.71
N GLN A 453 2.54 19.37 -1.85
CA GLN A 453 2.88 20.77 -2.11
C GLN A 453 4.05 20.82 -3.10
N THR A 454 4.01 21.77 -4.02
CA THR A 454 5.01 21.87 -5.10
C THR A 454 5.53 23.28 -5.22
N VAL A 455 6.85 23.42 -5.36
CA VAL A 455 7.50 24.67 -5.76
C VAL A 455 8.15 24.47 -7.12
N VAL A 456 7.87 25.38 -8.05
CA VAL A 456 8.42 25.43 -9.40
C VAL A 456 9.37 26.62 -9.48
N ILE A 457 10.65 26.35 -9.66
CA ILE A 457 11.73 27.34 -9.75
C ILE A 457 12.09 27.48 -11.23
N CYS A 458 11.83 28.64 -11.82
CA CYS A 458 12.21 28.93 -13.20
C CYS A 458 13.62 29.50 -13.26
N PHE A 459 14.55 28.70 -13.77
CA PHE A 459 15.97 29.01 -13.80
C PHE A 459 16.49 28.97 -15.23
N ASP A 460 17.13 30.04 -15.69
CA ASP A 460 17.68 30.15 -17.03
C ASP A 460 19.21 30.27 -16.99
N PRO A 461 19.93 29.21 -17.40
CA PRO A 461 21.37 29.26 -17.63
C PRO A 461 21.79 30.21 -18.77
N MET A 462 20.85 30.82 -19.50
CA MET A 462 21.06 31.64 -20.69
C MET A 462 21.77 30.88 -21.81
N ARG A 463 21.32 29.66 -22.09
CA ARG A 463 21.81 28.94 -23.25
C ARG A 463 21.32 29.60 -24.54
N PRO A 464 22.17 29.73 -25.57
CA PRO A 464 21.73 30.20 -26.87
C PRO A 464 20.60 29.32 -27.41
N ASP A 465 19.69 29.94 -28.16
CA ASP A 465 18.63 29.28 -28.93
C ASP A 465 17.58 28.48 -28.15
N HIS A 466 17.55 28.58 -26.81
CA HIS A 466 16.53 27.94 -25.97
C HIS A 466 15.58 28.98 -25.39
N GLU A 467 14.40 29.11 -25.99
CA GLU A 467 13.38 30.06 -25.55
C GLU A 467 12.70 29.58 -24.25
N ARG A 468 12.38 30.55 -23.37
CA ARG A 468 11.72 30.31 -22.10
C ARG A 468 10.24 30.01 -22.31
N PRO A 469 9.70 28.94 -21.69
CA PRO A 469 8.27 28.84 -21.49
C PRO A 469 7.75 30.07 -20.75
N THR A 470 6.62 30.61 -21.19
CA THR A 470 5.92 31.68 -20.47
C THR A 470 5.33 31.15 -19.16
N LYS A 471 5.08 32.06 -18.20
CA LYS A 471 4.39 31.67 -16.96
C LYS A 471 3.05 30.99 -17.24
N ALA A 472 2.29 31.52 -18.20
CA ALA A 472 1.00 30.97 -18.59
C ALA A 472 1.11 29.53 -19.11
N GLN A 473 2.15 29.23 -19.91
CA GLN A 473 2.43 27.86 -20.36
C GLN A 473 2.73 26.94 -19.18
N LEU A 474 3.54 27.38 -18.22
CA LEU A 474 3.88 26.58 -17.04
C LEU A 474 2.67 26.34 -16.12
N VAL A 475 1.82 27.35 -15.91
CA VAL A 475 0.57 27.20 -15.16
C VAL A 475 -0.37 26.23 -15.87
N ALA A 476 -0.56 26.37 -17.19
CA ALA A 476 -1.37 25.43 -17.97
C ALA A 476 -0.81 24.01 -17.91
N MET A 477 0.52 23.85 -17.90
CA MET A 477 1.18 22.56 -17.83
C MET A 477 1.03 21.87 -16.47
N PHE A 478 1.20 22.58 -15.35
CA PHE A 478 1.11 21.97 -14.02
C PHE A 478 -0.34 21.88 -13.52
N GLU A 479 -1.13 22.93 -13.70
CA GLU A 479 -2.42 23.14 -13.04
C GLU A 479 -3.61 23.23 -14.02
N GLY A 480 -3.35 23.20 -15.34
CA GLY A 480 -4.41 23.32 -16.35
C GLY A 480 -5.51 22.28 -16.20
N SER A 481 -6.71 22.59 -16.66
CA SER A 481 -7.86 21.68 -16.57
C SER A 481 -7.83 20.53 -17.59
N ARG A 482 -6.83 20.52 -18.49
CA ARG A 482 -6.63 19.50 -19.52
C ARG A 482 -5.14 19.33 -19.77
N SER A 483 -4.72 18.10 -20.04
CA SER A 483 -3.34 17.78 -20.43
C SER A 483 -2.30 18.46 -19.51
N SER A 484 -2.48 18.29 -18.19
CA SER A 484 -1.64 18.90 -17.15
C SER A 484 -1.14 17.87 -16.14
N VAL A 485 -0.07 18.18 -15.42
CA VAL A 485 0.45 17.30 -14.35
C VAL A 485 -0.64 16.96 -13.33
N LYS A 486 -1.41 17.96 -12.89
CA LYS A 486 -2.54 17.76 -11.97
C LYS A 486 -3.54 16.75 -12.53
N THR A 487 -4.06 17.00 -13.73
CA THR A 487 -5.08 16.12 -14.34
C THR A 487 -4.54 14.73 -14.63
N TRP A 488 -3.25 14.59 -14.98
CA TRP A 488 -2.62 13.30 -15.19
C TRP A 488 -2.56 12.47 -13.91
N PHE A 489 -2.15 13.05 -12.77
CA PHE A 489 -2.12 12.35 -11.49
C PHE A 489 -3.53 12.04 -10.98
N ASP A 490 -4.47 12.99 -11.09
CA ASP A 490 -5.88 12.75 -10.74
C ASP A 490 -6.43 11.57 -11.56
N GLU A 491 -6.15 11.54 -12.86
CA GLU A 491 -6.59 10.49 -13.77
C GLU A 491 -5.88 9.16 -13.52
N ASN A 492 -4.56 9.11 -13.31
CA ASN A 492 -3.85 7.84 -13.12
C ASN A 492 -4.11 7.23 -11.74
N SER A 493 -4.32 8.07 -10.73
CA SER A 493 -4.50 7.62 -9.35
C SER A 493 -5.95 7.49 -8.91
N GLY A 494 -6.92 7.95 -9.71
CA GLY A 494 -8.31 8.06 -9.30
C GLY A 494 -8.51 9.10 -8.18
N GLY A 495 -7.70 10.16 -8.18
CA GLY A 495 -7.71 11.22 -7.15
C GLY A 495 -6.98 10.85 -5.85
N ARG A 496 -6.41 9.65 -5.72
CA ARG A 496 -5.67 9.22 -4.53
C ARG A 496 -4.38 10.03 -4.35
N VAL A 497 -3.72 10.39 -5.43
CA VAL A 497 -2.54 11.26 -5.44
C VAL A 497 -2.86 12.52 -6.20
N GLY A 498 -2.74 13.66 -5.53
CA GLY A 498 -3.04 14.97 -6.09
C GLY A 498 -1.85 15.92 -6.04
N LEU A 499 -1.79 16.81 -7.03
CA LEU A 499 -0.95 18.01 -6.96
C LEU A 499 -1.70 19.06 -6.12
N GLY A 500 -1.10 19.47 -5.01
CA GLY A 500 -1.62 20.51 -4.14
C GLY A 500 -1.35 21.90 -4.70
N ARG A 501 -1.14 22.87 -3.80
CA ARG A 501 -0.75 24.21 -4.21
C ARG A 501 0.61 24.17 -4.91
N VAL A 502 0.67 24.81 -6.07
CA VAL A 502 1.92 25.06 -6.80
C VAL A 502 2.37 26.49 -6.54
N THR A 503 3.62 26.67 -6.12
CA THR A 503 4.25 27.97 -5.91
C THR A 503 5.28 28.21 -7.01
N TYR A 504 5.15 29.28 -7.78
CA TYR A 504 6.06 29.62 -8.88
C TYR A 504 7.05 30.69 -8.45
N LEU A 505 8.34 30.42 -8.57
CA LEU A 505 9.44 31.31 -8.18
C LEU A 505 10.30 31.64 -9.40
N GLY A 506 10.49 32.94 -9.66
CA GLY A 506 11.22 33.41 -10.84
C GLY A 506 10.50 33.15 -12.17
N CYS A 507 9.24 32.72 -12.17
CA CYS A 507 8.59 32.30 -13.42
C CYS A 507 7.88 33.41 -14.19
N GLU A 508 7.90 34.67 -13.70
CA GLU A 508 7.30 35.79 -14.43
C GLU A 508 8.04 36.03 -15.76
N ASP A 509 7.29 36.40 -16.80
CA ASP A 509 7.84 36.59 -18.14
C ASP A 509 8.92 37.69 -18.12
N GLY A 510 10.15 37.29 -18.48
CA GLY A 510 11.33 38.18 -18.44
C GLY A 510 12.07 38.25 -17.10
N ALA A 511 11.57 37.60 -16.03
CA ALA A 511 12.16 37.64 -14.69
C ALA A 511 12.58 36.25 -14.16
N TRP A 512 12.97 35.36 -15.07
CA TRP A 512 13.64 34.09 -14.76
C TRP A 512 14.90 34.31 -13.95
N TYR A 513 15.12 33.44 -12.94
CA TYR A 513 16.37 33.45 -12.20
C TYR A 513 17.50 33.10 -13.15
N LEU A 514 18.50 33.97 -13.25
CA LEU A 514 19.61 33.78 -14.17
C LEU A 514 20.76 33.09 -13.47
N ALA A 515 21.44 32.19 -14.18
CA ALA A 515 22.71 31.66 -13.69
C ALA A 515 23.74 32.78 -13.42
N PRO A 516 24.66 32.59 -12.46
CA PRO A 516 25.76 33.51 -12.22
C PRO A 516 26.49 33.83 -13.53
N PRO A 517 26.93 35.07 -13.78
CA PRO A 517 27.53 35.47 -15.06
C PRO A 517 28.66 34.54 -15.56
N ALA A 518 29.47 34.00 -14.65
CA ALA A 518 30.57 33.09 -14.96
C ALA A 518 30.14 31.66 -15.36
N ARG A 519 28.86 31.31 -15.18
CA ARG A 519 28.29 29.97 -15.41
C ARG A 519 27.14 29.97 -16.42
N ARG A 520 27.00 31.06 -17.19
CA ARG A 520 25.97 31.18 -18.24
C ARG A 520 26.33 30.39 -19.50
N GLY A 521 25.36 30.18 -20.38
CA GLY A 521 25.51 29.41 -21.60
C GLY A 521 25.57 27.91 -21.32
N ASN A 522 26.44 27.22 -22.05
CA ASN A 522 26.61 25.76 -21.93
C ASN A 522 27.53 25.34 -20.77
N TRP A 523 27.97 26.27 -19.91
CA TRP A 523 28.99 26.00 -18.89
C TRP A 523 28.69 24.76 -18.03
N TYR A 524 27.45 24.60 -17.53
CA TYR A 524 27.10 23.45 -16.71
C TYR A 524 27.21 22.11 -17.46
N TRP A 525 26.95 22.09 -18.77
CA TRP A 525 27.04 20.90 -19.61
C TRP A 525 28.47 20.61 -20.01
N ASP A 526 29.21 21.64 -20.45
CA ASP A 526 30.61 21.52 -20.89
C ASP A 526 31.54 21.05 -19.76
N ASN A 527 31.13 21.26 -18.50
CA ASN A 527 31.92 20.94 -17.30
C ASN A 527 31.30 19.83 -16.43
N ASP A 528 30.16 19.24 -16.83
CA ASP A 528 29.42 18.24 -16.04
C ASP A 528 29.12 18.70 -14.60
N LYS A 529 28.65 19.96 -14.47
CA LYS A 529 28.40 20.65 -13.19
C LYS A 529 26.91 20.84 -12.88
N PHE A 530 26.11 19.83 -13.15
CA PHE A 530 24.68 19.86 -12.84
C PHE A 530 24.36 20.04 -11.35
N PRO A 531 25.10 19.43 -10.39
CA PRO A 531 24.87 19.71 -8.98
C PRO A 531 24.98 21.19 -8.62
N GLU A 532 26.01 21.89 -9.12
CA GLU A 532 26.20 23.32 -8.91
C GLU A 532 25.08 24.16 -9.54
N MET A 533 24.55 23.73 -10.68
CA MET A 533 23.39 24.37 -11.32
C MET A 533 22.15 24.31 -10.43
N TRP A 534 21.83 23.15 -9.85
CA TRP A 534 20.69 23.00 -8.94
C TRP A 534 20.87 23.85 -7.68
N GLN A 535 22.08 23.90 -7.13
CA GLN A 535 22.39 24.76 -5.99
C GLN A 535 22.24 26.24 -6.32
N ASP A 536 22.67 26.67 -7.51
CA ASP A 536 22.52 28.07 -7.95
C ASP A 536 21.04 28.45 -8.13
N ALA A 537 20.21 27.53 -8.65
CA ALA A 537 18.76 27.73 -8.75
C ALA A 537 18.09 27.83 -7.37
N LEU A 538 18.45 26.94 -6.44
CA LEU A 538 17.95 26.97 -5.05
C LEU A 538 18.35 28.27 -4.35
N ARG A 539 19.63 28.68 -4.42
CA ARG A 539 20.11 29.96 -3.85
C ARG A 539 19.42 31.18 -4.46
N ALA A 540 19.06 31.13 -5.74
CA ALA A 540 18.33 32.23 -6.37
C ALA A 540 16.88 32.32 -5.86
N ALA A 541 16.25 31.18 -5.53
CA ALA A 541 14.90 31.10 -5.00
C ALA A 541 14.82 31.39 -3.49
N ASP A 542 15.89 31.10 -2.75
CA ASP A 542 16.04 31.22 -1.31
C ASP A 542 15.48 32.53 -0.70
N PRO A 543 15.76 33.73 -1.26
CA PRO A 543 15.26 34.97 -0.66
C PRO A 543 13.74 35.13 -0.70
N ALA A 544 13.04 34.31 -1.50
CA ALA A 544 11.61 34.37 -1.73
C ALA A 544 10.84 33.17 -1.15
N PHE A 545 11.53 32.14 -0.65
CA PHE A 545 10.90 30.90 -0.23
C PHE A 545 11.73 30.19 0.83
N ASP A 546 11.12 29.98 2.00
CA ASP A 546 11.76 29.30 3.14
C ASP A 546 11.64 27.77 2.97
N PHE A 547 12.72 27.12 2.54
CA PHE A 547 12.72 25.68 2.29
C PHE A 547 12.70 24.87 3.58
N HIS A 548 13.38 25.33 4.63
CA HIS A 548 13.44 24.63 5.92
C HIS A 548 12.06 24.54 6.60
N THR A 549 11.12 25.45 6.34
CA THR A 549 9.74 25.30 6.84
C THR A 549 9.01 24.05 6.34
N TYR A 550 9.47 23.47 5.22
CA TYR A 550 8.92 22.25 4.66
C TYR A 550 9.67 21.00 5.10
N ASP A 551 10.86 21.13 5.68
CA ASP A 551 11.54 20.04 6.36
C ASP A 551 10.83 19.85 7.71
N ARG A 552 9.64 19.23 7.64
CA ARG A 552 8.75 19.00 8.80
C ARG A 552 9.40 18.11 9.84
N ASN A 553 10.50 17.52 9.42
CA ASN A 553 11.15 16.40 9.97
C ASN A 553 12.51 16.78 10.58
N HIS A 554 13.04 17.94 10.20
CA HIS A 554 14.23 18.55 10.75
C HIS A 554 15.45 17.62 10.66
N ASN A 555 15.53 16.83 9.58
CA ASN A 555 16.69 15.98 9.27
C ASN A 555 17.63 16.61 8.25
N ASP A 556 17.44 17.89 7.93
CA ASP A 556 18.14 18.63 6.89
C ASP A 556 18.01 17.95 5.52
N ARG A 557 16.86 17.33 5.23
CA ARG A 557 16.58 16.65 3.96
C ARG A 557 15.11 16.77 3.55
N LEU A 558 14.86 17.61 2.55
CA LEU A 558 13.57 17.66 1.86
C LEU A 558 13.35 16.46 0.94
N THR A 559 12.36 15.66 1.30
CA THR A 559 11.85 14.57 0.47
C THR A 559 10.61 15.00 -0.32
N PRO A 560 10.29 14.32 -1.44
CA PRO A 560 9.05 14.59 -2.18
C PRO A 560 7.76 14.38 -1.36
N ASP A 561 7.82 13.66 -0.23
CA ASP A 561 6.70 13.50 0.69
C ASP A 561 6.41 14.79 1.49
N GLU A 562 7.35 15.73 1.53
CA GLU A 562 7.26 17.00 2.26
C GLU A 562 7.03 18.20 1.34
N LEU A 563 7.88 18.31 0.31
CA LEU A 563 7.85 19.32 -0.72
C LEU A 563 8.42 18.77 -2.02
N VAL A 564 7.66 18.89 -3.11
CA VAL A 564 8.19 18.67 -4.45
C VAL A 564 8.90 19.93 -4.90
N VAL A 565 10.20 19.85 -5.15
CA VAL A 565 10.99 20.95 -5.72
C VAL A 565 11.26 20.65 -7.19
N ALA A 566 10.63 21.39 -8.09
CA ALA A 566 10.83 21.30 -9.53
C ALA A 566 11.65 22.49 -10.03
N ILE A 567 12.79 22.24 -10.66
CA ILE A 567 13.62 23.25 -11.31
C ILE A 567 13.34 23.17 -12.80
N VAL A 568 12.72 24.21 -13.37
CA VAL A 568 12.39 24.29 -14.79
C VAL A 568 13.43 25.11 -15.53
N ARG A 569 13.89 24.58 -16.66
CA ARG A 569 14.87 25.21 -17.55
C ARG A 569 14.39 25.23 -18.99
N PRO A 570 14.72 26.27 -19.77
CA PRO A 570 14.36 26.32 -21.18
C PRO A 570 15.18 25.33 -22.01
N GLN A 571 14.51 24.52 -22.83
CA GLN A 571 15.16 23.68 -23.85
C GLN A 571 14.19 23.24 -24.95
N ASP A 572 14.67 23.16 -26.19
CA ASP A 572 13.83 22.79 -27.34
C ASP A 572 13.32 21.35 -27.27
N GLY A 573 14.16 20.46 -26.73
CA GLY A 573 13.86 19.05 -26.47
C GLY A 573 13.62 18.80 -24.99
N PRO A 574 12.40 18.39 -24.60
CA PRO A 574 12.10 17.95 -23.26
C PRO A 574 13.07 16.88 -22.76
N SER A 575 13.57 17.05 -21.55
CA SER A 575 14.41 16.07 -20.85
C SER A 575 14.28 16.30 -19.35
N GLY A 576 14.60 15.31 -18.52
CA GLY A 576 14.45 15.45 -17.09
C GLY A 576 15.37 14.52 -16.32
N THR A 577 15.60 14.87 -15.07
CA THR A 577 16.21 13.96 -14.10
C THR A 577 15.67 14.21 -12.70
N ASN A 578 15.53 13.15 -11.92
CA ASN A 578 15.30 13.22 -10.48
C ASN A 578 16.62 13.00 -9.72
N ARG A 579 17.09 14.01 -9.00
CA ARG A 579 18.42 14.03 -8.38
C ARG A 579 18.40 14.68 -7.00
N THR A 580 19.46 14.47 -6.22
CA THR A 580 19.62 15.10 -4.90
C THR A 580 20.81 16.06 -4.94
N THR A 581 20.66 17.22 -4.30
CA THR A 581 21.75 18.18 -4.05
C THR A 581 21.69 18.67 -2.62
N SER A 582 22.79 19.25 -2.12
CA SER A 582 22.84 19.85 -0.80
C SER A 582 23.37 21.28 -0.89
N VAL A 583 22.69 22.22 -0.24
CA VAL A 583 23.04 23.65 -0.29
C VAL A 583 22.59 24.37 0.98
N ALA A 584 23.42 25.29 1.47
CA ALA A 584 23.03 26.22 2.54
C ALA A 584 21.96 27.18 2.03
N LEU A 585 20.82 27.20 2.71
CA LEU A 585 19.59 27.92 2.38
C LEU A 585 19.05 28.59 3.65
N ASP A 586 18.17 29.57 3.49
CA ASP A 586 17.40 30.25 4.53
C ASP A 586 18.26 30.92 5.62
N GLY A 587 19.51 31.26 5.27
CA GLY A 587 20.51 31.78 6.21
C GLY A 587 21.08 30.73 7.17
N ASP A 588 20.72 29.46 7.04
CA ASP A 588 21.34 28.36 7.79
C ASP A 588 22.69 27.98 7.17
N THR A 589 23.66 27.71 8.04
CA THR A 589 24.98 27.21 7.64
C THR A 589 25.00 25.71 7.35
N THR A 590 24.00 24.99 7.87
CA THR A 590 23.81 23.56 7.63
C THR A 590 23.19 23.36 6.25
N PRO A 591 23.84 22.63 5.33
CA PRO A 591 23.27 22.42 4.00
C PRO A 591 22.01 21.56 4.05
N LEU A 592 20.91 22.06 3.49
CA LEU A 592 19.68 21.31 3.27
C LEU A 592 19.83 20.39 2.06
N SER A 593 19.57 19.10 2.23
CA SER A 593 19.57 18.10 1.17
C SER A 593 18.22 18.08 0.46
N VAL A 594 18.16 18.51 -0.79
CA VAL A 594 16.90 18.67 -1.54
C VAL A 594 16.86 17.67 -2.69
N ARG A 595 15.78 16.88 -2.75
CA ARG A 595 15.49 16.06 -3.93
C ARG A 595 14.78 16.90 -5.00
N VAL A 596 15.48 17.22 -6.08
CA VAL A 596 15.03 18.09 -7.16
C VAL A 596 14.50 17.28 -8.35
N GLN A 597 13.38 17.73 -8.90
CA GLN A 597 12.90 17.36 -10.24
C GLN A 597 13.46 18.37 -11.22
N ASP A 598 14.52 18.00 -11.91
CA ASP A 598 15.21 18.86 -12.85
C ASP A 598 14.58 18.69 -14.24
N LEU A 599 13.85 19.69 -14.70
CA LEU A 599 12.97 19.64 -15.86
C LEU A 599 13.45 20.60 -16.95
N TYR A 600 13.79 20.06 -18.12
CA TYR A 600 14.08 20.82 -19.32
C TYR A 600 12.79 20.87 -20.14
N LEU A 601 12.18 22.04 -20.28
CA LEU A 601 10.86 22.19 -20.89
C LEU A 601 10.94 23.09 -22.12
N SER A 602 10.15 22.76 -23.13
CA SER A 602 10.13 23.45 -24.41
C SER A 602 9.00 24.47 -24.48
N SER A 603 9.31 25.68 -24.95
CA SER A 603 8.33 26.72 -25.27
C SER A 603 7.65 26.49 -26.62
N LEU A 604 8.21 25.60 -27.45
CA LEU A 604 7.80 25.42 -28.83
C LEU A 604 6.34 24.91 -28.93
N PRO A 605 5.54 25.44 -29.88
CA PRO A 605 4.19 24.94 -30.12
C PRO A 605 4.16 23.42 -30.33
N GLY A 606 3.20 22.74 -29.71
CA GLY A 606 3.04 21.28 -29.81
C GLY A 606 3.89 20.46 -28.83
N LYS A 607 4.83 21.07 -28.10
CA LYS A 607 5.68 20.37 -27.10
C LYS A 607 5.11 20.29 -25.69
N GLN A 608 3.92 20.88 -25.46
CA GLN A 608 3.28 20.89 -24.15
C GLN A 608 3.06 19.46 -23.62
N LEU A 609 2.52 18.56 -24.43
CA LEU A 609 2.17 17.21 -23.99
C LEU A 609 3.40 16.39 -23.58
N GLU A 610 4.45 16.44 -24.39
CA GLU A 610 5.75 15.83 -24.11
C GLU A 610 6.35 16.39 -22.80
N SER A 611 6.24 17.71 -22.60
CA SER A 611 6.67 18.39 -21.37
C SER A 611 5.87 17.93 -20.12
N VAL A 612 4.56 17.71 -20.26
CA VAL A 612 3.73 17.19 -19.17
C VAL A 612 4.10 15.75 -18.86
N GLY A 613 4.20 14.90 -19.88
CA GLY A 613 4.55 13.50 -19.69
C GLY A 613 5.92 13.34 -19.05
N LEU A 614 6.91 14.09 -19.52
CA LEU A 614 8.22 14.18 -18.88
C LEU A 614 8.12 14.59 -17.41
N THR A 615 7.36 15.65 -17.12
CA THR A 615 7.20 16.14 -15.75
C THR A 615 6.56 15.08 -14.85
N CYS A 616 5.51 14.41 -15.32
CA CYS A 616 4.88 13.30 -14.61
C CYS A 616 5.84 12.11 -14.41
N HIS A 617 6.72 11.85 -15.38
CA HIS A 617 7.71 10.77 -15.32
C HIS A 617 8.70 11.00 -14.17
N GLU A 618 9.31 12.18 -14.14
CA GLU A 618 10.25 12.56 -13.08
C GLU A 618 9.58 12.61 -11.70
N LEU A 619 8.37 13.18 -11.65
CA LEU A 619 7.56 13.20 -10.44
C LEU A 619 7.21 11.80 -9.95
N SER A 620 6.96 10.84 -10.84
CA SER A 620 6.66 9.45 -10.46
C SER A 620 7.85 8.79 -9.75
N HIS A 621 9.09 9.08 -10.14
CA HIS A 621 10.28 8.64 -9.38
C HIS A 621 10.30 9.22 -7.96
N GLY A 622 9.94 10.49 -7.80
CA GLY A 622 10.02 11.19 -6.52
C GLY A 622 8.88 10.81 -5.58
N LEU A 623 7.65 10.88 -6.11
CA LEU A 623 6.41 10.72 -5.37
C LEU A 623 6.05 9.25 -5.17
N LEU A 624 6.24 8.40 -6.18
CA LEU A 624 5.79 7.01 -6.13
C LEU A 624 6.93 6.03 -5.89
N GLY A 625 8.18 6.47 -6.05
CA GLY A 625 9.33 5.56 -6.07
C GLY A 625 9.38 4.69 -7.33
N ALA A 626 8.68 5.12 -8.39
CA ALA A 626 8.64 4.43 -9.67
C ALA A 626 10.03 4.26 -10.25
N GLN A 627 10.26 3.18 -10.98
CA GLN A 627 11.52 2.86 -11.64
C GLN A 627 11.41 3.04 -13.14
N ASP A 628 12.51 3.46 -13.77
CA ASP A 628 12.61 3.43 -15.22
C ASP A 628 12.49 2.00 -15.73
N ILE A 629 11.67 1.83 -16.76
CA ILE A 629 11.49 0.54 -17.44
C ILE A 629 11.72 0.65 -18.95
N TYR A 630 12.25 1.77 -19.42
CA TYR A 630 12.84 1.83 -20.75
C TYR A 630 14.14 0.99 -20.79
N GLY A 631 14.46 0.46 -21.96
CA GLY A 631 15.68 -0.30 -22.20
C GLY A 631 16.00 -0.36 -23.68
N GLN A 632 17.22 -0.77 -24.02
CA GLN A 632 17.67 -0.95 -25.41
C GLN A 632 17.09 -2.20 -26.07
N CYS A 633 16.19 -2.91 -25.38
CA CYS A 633 15.57 -4.11 -25.91
C CYS A 633 14.76 -3.83 -27.17
N PRO A 634 14.62 -4.84 -28.06
CA PRO A 634 13.72 -4.76 -29.20
C PRO A 634 12.32 -4.33 -28.79
N GLU A 635 11.68 -3.63 -29.72
CA GLU A 635 10.42 -2.93 -29.53
C GLU A 635 9.33 -3.74 -28.84
N ARG A 636 9.32 -5.05 -29.09
CA ARG A 636 8.25 -5.97 -28.70
C ARG A 636 8.17 -6.31 -27.21
N PHE A 637 9.21 -6.05 -26.41
CA PHE A 637 9.21 -6.38 -24.97
C PHE A 637 9.27 -5.15 -24.07
N THR A 638 9.59 -3.99 -24.64
CA THR A 638 9.62 -2.70 -23.93
C THR A 638 8.21 -2.13 -23.83
N PRO A 639 7.78 -1.66 -22.65
CA PRO A 639 6.46 -1.02 -22.49
C PRO A 639 6.21 0.19 -23.41
N ARG A 640 7.25 0.97 -23.76
CA ARG A 640 7.16 2.14 -24.66
C ARG A 640 5.99 3.05 -24.31
N ARG A 641 5.18 3.43 -25.29
CA ARG A 641 3.98 4.26 -25.16
C ARG A 641 2.89 3.69 -24.25
N TYR A 642 3.03 2.46 -23.75
CA TYR A 642 2.12 1.87 -22.78
C TYR A 642 2.53 2.14 -21.32
N SER A 643 3.73 2.67 -21.07
CA SER A 643 4.08 3.12 -19.71
C SER A 643 4.79 4.45 -19.74
N LEU A 644 4.35 5.36 -18.88
CA LEU A 644 5.03 6.61 -18.65
C LEU A 644 6.50 6.40 -18.26
N MET A 645 6.77 5.32 -17.51
CA MET A 645 8.12 4.95 -17.07
C MET A 645 8.99 4.36 -18.18
N SER A 646 8.44 4.22 -19.40
CA SER A 646 9.17 3.73 -20.58
C SER A 646 9.23 4.76 -21.70
N SER A 647 8.18 5.56 -21.91
CA SER A 647 8.17 6.67 -22.86
C SER A 647 7.26 7.77 -22.33
N HIS A 648 7.84 8.96 -22.16
CA HIS A 648 7.14 10.10 -21.61
C HIS A 648 6.55 11.04 -22.68
N ASP A 649 6.91 10.88 -23.95
CA ASP A 649 6.52 11.77 -25.05
C ASP A 649 5.00 11.94 -25.20
N PHE A 650 4.26 10.93 -24.73
CA PHE A 650 2.83 10.84 -24.86
C PHE A 650 2.09 10.97 -23.54
N ALA A 651 2.76 11.32 -22.44
CA ALA A 651 2.14 11.44 -21.13
C ALA A 651 1.17 10.27 -20.80
N THR A 652 1.55 9.07 -21.22
CA THR A 652 0.70 7.87 -21.17
C THR A 652 0.45 7.45 -19.72
N HIS A 653 -0.41 6.47 -19.53
CA HIS A 653 -0.65 5.88 -18.23
C HIS A 653 0.59 5.18 -17.67
N LEU A 654 0.67 5.05 -16.35
CA LEU A 654 1.60 4.11 -15.73
C LEU A 654 1.28 2.68 -16.18
N ASP A 655 2.28 1.81 -16.21
CA ASP A 655 2.05 0.37 -16.31
C ASP A 655 1.35 -0.16 -15.06
N PRO A 656 0.72 -1.35 -15.15
CA PRO A 656 -0.02 -1.91 -14.02
C PRO A 656 0.83 -2.20 -12.79
N LEU A 657 2.13 -2.49 -12.91
CA LEU A 657 2.97 -2.70 -11.72
C LEU A 657 3.03 -1.41 -10.90
N HIS A 658 3.40 -0.30 -11.52
CA HIS A 658 3.45 0.99 -10.84
C HIS A 658 2.09 1.42 -10.28
N LYS A 659 0.99 1.20 -11.02
CA LYS A 659 -0.37 1.48 -10.53
C LYS A 659 -0.74 0.62 -9.32
N MET A 660 -0.55 -0.69 -9.38
CA MET A 660 -0.89 -1.61 -8.28
C MET A 660 -0.05 -1.30 -7.04
N LYS A 661 1.27 -1.16 -7.18
CA LYS A 661 2.18 -0.92 -6.05
C LYS A 661 1.98 0.47 -5.42
N SER A 662 1.39 1.41 -6.16
CA SER A 662 0.97 2.73 -5.65
C SER A 662 -0.47 2.74 -5.12
N GLY A 663 -1.20 1.63 -5.20
CA GLY A 663 -2.60 1.53 -4.76
C GLY A 663 -3.60 2.27 -5.65
N PHE A 664 -3.24 2.57 -6.90
CA PHE A 664 -4.06 3.32 -7.86
C PHE A 664 -5.13 2.46 -8.53
N VAL A 665 -4.90 1.16 -8.57
CA VAL A 665 -5.85 0.17 -9.09
C VAL A 665 -6.03 -0.96 -8.09
N THR A 666 -7.19 -1.59 -8.17
CA THR A 666 -7.58 -2.82 -7.48
C THR A 666 -7.27 -4.01 -8.37
N PRO A 667 -6.26 -4.82 -8.06
CA PRO A 667 -6.08 -6.09 -8.73
C PRO A 667 -7.22 -7.07 -8.43
N ASP A 668 -7.69 -7.77 -9.46
CA ASP A 668 -8.52 -8.97 -9.37
C ASP A 668 -7.63 -10.18 -9.72
N ALA A 669 -7.25 -10.98 -8.72
CA ALA A 669 -6.31 -12.08 -8.90
C ALA A 669 -6.99 -13.42 -9.17
N ILE A 670 -6.56 -14.06 -10.26
CA ILE A 670 -7.03 -15.35 -10.71
C ILE A 670 -5.85 -16.32 -10.70
N ALA A 671 -5.92 -17.30 -9.80
CA ALA A 671 -4.97 -18.40 -9.75
C ALA A 671 -5.13 -19.32 -10.98
N ILE A 672 -3.99 -19.73 -11.53
CA ILE A 672 -3.81 -20.69 -12.62
C ILE A 672 -3.44 -22.03 -11.96
N PRO A 673 -4.36 -22.71 -11.23
CA PRO A 673 -5.11 -23.81 -11.87
C PRO A 673 -6.48 -24.17 -11.21
N SER A 674 -7.53 -24.37 -12.02
CA SER A 674 -8.70 -25.25 -11.73
C SER A 674 -9.76 -25.26 -12.86
N TRP A 675 -9.59 -24.49 -13.93
CA TRP A 675 -10.58 -24.31 -14.99
C TRP A 675 -9.95 -24.48 -16.38
N SER A 676 -10.72 -24.89 -17.40
CA SER A 676 -10.20 -25.04 -18.77
C SER A 676 -10.28 -23.75 -19.59
N THR A 677 -11.37 -23.00 -19.43
CA THR A 677 -11.63 -21.73 -20.12
C THR A 677 -12.46 -20.83 -19.21
N ARG A 678 -12.18 -19.53 -19.20
CA ARG A 678 -12.96 -18.53 -18.45
C ARG A 678 -13.08 -17.25 -19.28
N THR A 679 -14.31 -16.73 -19.42
CA THR A 679 -14.54 -15.39 -19.98
C THR A 679 -14.54 -14.38 -18.84
N LEU A 680 -13.74 -13.33 -19.00
CA LEU A 680 -13.54 -12.23 -18.08
C LEU A 680 -14.07 -10.96 -18.72
N ARG A 681 -14.80 -10.15 -17.96
CA ARG A 681 -15.21 -8.82 -18.41
C ARG A 681 -14.31 -7.79 -17.74
N ILE A 682 -13.47 -7.14 -18.52
CA ILE A 682 -12.46 -6.20 -18.02
C ILE A 682 -12.92 -4.78 -18.34
N GLY A 683 -13.20 -3.99 -17.30
CA GLY A 683 -13.53 -2.57 -17.43
C GLY A 683 -12.29 -1.74 -17.76
N ALA A 684 -12.47 -0.62 -18.46
CA ALA A 684 -11.37 0.29 -18.78
C ALA A 684 -10.73 0.82 -17.48
N VAL A 685 -9.42 0.65 -17.34
CA VAL A 685 -8.68 0.97 -16.10
C VAL A 685 -8.83 2.44 -15.68
N GLU A 686 -9.04 3.32 -16.65
CA GLU A 686 -9.36 4.74 -16.49
C GLU A 686 -10.61 4.98 -15.61
N ARG A 687 -11.55 4.03 -15.64
CA ARG A 687 -12.87 4.12 -14.99
C ARG A 687 -13.06 3.12 -13.88
N SER A 688 -12.82 1.83 -14.17
CA SER A 688 -12.98 0.75 -13.20
C SER A 688 -11.96 0.82 -12.08
N ARG A 689 -10.77 1.38 -12.36
CA ARG A 689 -9.61 1.30 -11.47
C ARG A 689 -9.25 -0.14 -11.13
N GLU A 690 -9.43 -1.05 -12.09
CA GLU A 690 -9.20 -2.47 -11.90
C GLU A 690 -8.25 -3.03 -12.95
N VAL A 691 -7.51 -4.05 -12.55
CA VAL A 691 -6.66 -4.86 -13.44
C VAL A 691 -6.82 -6.32 -13.09
N THR A 692 -6.75 -7.22 -14.06
CA THR A 692 -6.81 -8.66 -13.78
C THR A 692 -5.39 -9.22 -13.66
N VAL A 693 -5.07 -9.87 -12.55
CA VAL A 693 -3.81 -10.58 -12.33
C VAL A 693 -4.03 -12.07 -12.60
N LEU A 694 -3.24 -12.66 -13.49
CA LEU A 694 -3.20 -14.11 -13.72
C LEU A 694 -1.89 -14.63 -13.14
N TYR A 695 -1.94 -15.51 -12.14
CA TYR A 695 -0.73 -16.00 -11.46
C TYR A 695 -0.79 -17.50 -11.18
N ASP A 696 0.38 -18.13 -11.15
CA ASP A 696 0.52 -19.55 -10.84
C ASP A 696 0.96 -19.69 -9.38
N PRO A 697 0.15 -20.32 -8.50
CA PRO A 697 0.50 -20.50 -7.09
C PRO A 697 1.80 -21.26 -6.89
N GLU A 698 2.16 -22.19 -7.79
CA GLU A 698 3.41 -22.94 -7.73
C GLU A 698 4.64 -22.07 -8.02
N ARG A 699 4.46 -20.98 -8.77
CA ARG A 699 5.49 -19.96 -9.02
C ARG A 699 5.52 -18.83 -8.00
N GLY A 700 4.49 -18.75 -7.17
CA GLY A 700 4.34 -17.73 -6.14
C GLY A 700 3.81 -16.41 -6.68
N ASP A 701 4.15 -15.30 -6.02
CA ASP A 701 3.57 -13.98 -6.27
C ASP A 701 4.54 -12.94 -6.82
N LYS A 702 5.74 -13.38 -7.15
CA LYS A 702 6.78 -12.52 -7.73
C LYS A 702 6.88 -12.64 -9.23
N GLU A 703 6.12 -13.54 -9.84
CA GLU A 703 6.01 -13.69 -11.28
C GLU A 703 4.56 -13.96 -11.66
N TYR A 704 3.98 -13.11 -12.50
CA TYR A 704 2.58 -13.20 -12.88
C TYR A 704 2.30 -12.38 -14.14
N PHE A 705 1.11 -12.52 -14.72
CA PHE A 705 0.64 -11.72 -15.84
C PHE A 705 -0.43 -10.73 -15.39
N VAL A 706 -0.53 -9.60 -16.09
CA VAL A 706 -1.63 -8.64 -15.89
C VAL A 706 -2.34 -8.41 -17.20
N VAL A 707 -3.67 -8.44 -17.17
CA VAL A 707 -4.54 -8.06 -18.28
C VAL A 707 -5.24 -6.76 -17.90
N GLU A 708 -5.02 -5.71 -18.69
CA GLU A 708 -5.54 -4.36 -18.46
C GLU A 708 -6.29 -3.91 -19.71
N TYR A 709 -7.52 -3.39 -19.57
CA TYR A 709 -8.21 -2.72 -20.67
C TYR A 709 -7.89 -1.21 -20.64
N ARG A 710 -7.41 -0.65 -21.74
CA ARG A 710 -7.21 0.80 -21.90
C ARG A 710 -8.18 1.34 -22.94
N ASN A 711 -8.94 2.37 -22.55
CA ASN A 711 -9.93 3.02 -23.41
C ASN A 711 -9.60 4.51 -23.60
N GLY A 712 -9.29 4.91 -24.84
CA GLY A 712 -8.94 6.28 -25.21
C GLY A 712 -10.12 7.20 -25.45
N GLY A 713 -11.36 6.68 -25.49
CA GLY A 713 -12.54 7.44 -25.91
C GLY A 713 -13.11 8.42 -24.88
N ASP A 714 -12.72 8.32 -23.62
CA ASP A 714 -13.62 8.73 -22.53
C ASP A 714 -12.95 9.48 -21.36
N VAL A 715 -11.67 9.84 -21.51
CA VAL A 715 -10.89 10.54 -20.47
C VAL A 715 -10.17 11.79 -20.96
N TYR A 716 -10.02 12.75 -20.05
CA TYR A 716 -9.56 14.12 -20.33
C TYR A 716 -8.17 14.18 -20.95
N PHE A 717 -7.26 13.26 -20.60
CA PHE A 717 -5.96 13.19 -21.23
C PHE A 717 -6.02 12.56 -22.62
N MET A 718 -6.70 11.40 -22.76
CA MET A 718 -6.57 10.56 -23.95
C MET A 718 -7.30 11.06 -25.21
N GLN A 719 -8.25 12.00 -25.10
CA GLN A 719 -9.01 12.50 -26.26
C GLN A 719 -8.15 13.16 -27.36
N ASN A 720 -6.95 13.64 -27.02
CA ASN A 720 -6.03 14.24 -28.00
C ASN A 720 -4.92 13.28 -28.47
N HIS A 721 -4.98 12.00 -28.10
CA HIS A 721 -4.00 11.02 -28.51
C HIS A 721 -4.48 10.28 -29.75
N ASP A 722 -3.76 10.44 -30.86
CA ASP A 722 -3.92 9.67 -32.11
C ASP A 722 -3.70 8.14 -31.95
N PHE A 723 -3.57 7.64 -30.73
CA PHE A 723 -3.23 6.24 -30.48
C PHE A 723 -4.40 5.28 -30.45
N GLY A 724 -5.65 5.76 -30.48
CA GLY A 724 -6.83 4.91 -30.67
C GLY A 724 -6.89 3.72 -29.69
N PHE A 725 -6.39 3.91 -28.46
CA PHE A 725 -6.23 2.86 -27.46
C PHE A 725 -7.61 2.32 -27.05
N ASN A 726 -8.12 1.35 -27.77
CA ASN A 726 -9.28 0.55 -27.40
C ASN A 726 -8.81 -0.90 -27.45
N GLU A 727 -7.91 -1.25 -26.54
CA GLU A 727 -7.18 -2.51 -26.61
C GLU A 727 -6.95 -3.13 -25.23
N ILE A 728 -6.89 -4.46 -25.22
CA ILE A 728 -6.46 -5.24 -24.07
C ILE A 728 -4.95 -5.34 -24.10
N VAL A 729 -4.30 -4.83 -23.06
CA VAL A 729 -2.85 -4.88 -22.91
C VAL A 729 -2.50 -6.02 -21.97
N VAL A 730 -1.61 -6.91 -22.42
CA VAL A 730 -1.13 -8.04 -21.63
C VAL A 730 0.32 -7.82 -21.22
N TRP A 731 0.55 -7.94 -19.92
CA TRP A 731 1.81 -7.64 -19.26
C TRP A 731 2.38 -8.89 -18.59
N HIS A 732 3.70 -8.96 -18.45
CA HIS A 732 4.39 -9.95 -17.63
C HIS A 732 5.21 -9.24 -16.57
N MET A 733 4.93 -9.55 -15.31
CA MET A 733 5.55 -8.97 -14.14
C MET A 733 6.52 -9.97 -13.52
N ILE A 734 7.73 -9.51 -13.22
CA ILE A 734 8.80 -10.27 -12.59
C ILE A 734 9.39 -9.40 -11.48
N GLU A 735 8.76 -9.43 -10.31
CA GLU A 735 9.21 -8.69 -9.14
C GLU A 735 10.49 -9.27 -8.54
N ASP A 736 10.72 -10.58 -8.69
CA ASP A 736 11.96 -11.19 -8.24
C ASP A 736 13.14 -10.80 -9.14
N ARG A 737 14.04 -9.99 -8.59
CA ARG A 737 15.21 -9.50 -9.32
C ARG A 737 16.11 -10.65 -9.79
N ALA A 738 16.23 -11.73 -9.01
CA ALA A 738 17.06 -12.86 -9.41
C ALA A 738 16.48 -13.56 -10.64
N THR A 739 15.16 -13.80 -10.68
CA THR A 739 14.44 -14.31 -11.86
C THR A 739 14.55 -13.37 -13.06
N ALA A 740 14.30 -12.07 -12.87
CA ALA A 740 14.42 -11.08 -13.94
C ALA A 740 15.84 -11.03 -14.54
N VAL A 741 16.85 -11.30 -13.70
CA VAL A 741 18.26 -11.40 -14.10
C VAL A 741 18.58 -12.75 -14.74
N ALA A 742 18.09 -13.87 -14.21
CA ALA A 742 18.37 -15.19 -14.75
C ALA A 742 17.82 -15.35 -16.18
N TYR A 743 16.70 -14.70 -16.46
CA TYR A 743 15.98 -14.84 -17.71
C TYR A 743 15.72 -13.48 -18.36
N PRO A 744 16.76 -12.81 -18.91
CA PRO A 744 16.56 -11.58 -19.65
C PRO A 744 15.65 -11.83 -20.87
N PRO A 745 15.05 -10.77 -21.44
CA PRO A 745 14.46 -10.89 -22.77
C PRO A 745 15.46 -11.53 -23.74
N VAL A 746 14.96 -12.34 -24.68
CA VAL A 746 15.77 -13.22 -25.56
C VAL A 746 16.82 -12.45 -26.39
N ASP A 747 16.79 -11.12 -26.42
CA ASP A 747 17.77 -10.32 -27.15
C ASP A 747 19.02 -9.97 -26.31
N PRO A 748 20.21 -10.46 -26.69
CA PRO A 748 21.45 -10.15 -25.99
C PRO A 748 21.88 -8.68 -26.07
N SER A 749 21.28 -7.86 -26.94
CA SER A 749 21.51 -6.40 -26.99
C SER A 749 20.84 -5.62 -25.85
N CYS A 750 20.03 -6.28 -25.02
CA CYS A 750 19.44 -5.73 -23.80
C CYS A 750 20.47 -5.51 -22.66
N GLU A 751 21.58 -4.80 -22.90
CA GLU A 751 22.51 -4.40 -21.84
C GLU A 751 21.93 -3.24 -21.01
N GLY A 752 21.97 -3.36 -19.67
CA GLY A 752 21.79 -2.22 -18.76
C GLY A 752 20.42 -2.03 -18.09
N GLY A 753 19.40 -2.83 -18.41
CA GLY A 753 18.10 -2.74 -17.72
C GLY A 753 17.28 -4.00 -17.91
N ARG A 754 16.98 -4.70 -16.81
CA ARG A 754 16.09 -5.87 -16.82
C ARG A 754 14.82 -5.48 -16.06
N PRO A 755 13.89 -4.79 -16.73
CA PRO A 755 12.75 -4.23 -16.05
C PRO A 755 11.89 -5.35 -15.46
N PRO A 756 11.31 -5.14 -14.27
CA PRO A 756 10.36 -6.07 -13.67
C PRO A 756 9.03 -6.12 -14.45
N VAL A 757 8.88 -5.32 -15.50
CA VAL A 757 7.66 -5.17 -16.31
C VAL A 757 8.00 -5.40 -17.77
N ARG A 758 7.26 -6.30 -18.42
CA ARG A 758 7.35 -6.57 -19.86
C ARG A 758 5.98 -6.42 -20.49
N LEU A 759 5.94 -5.77 -21.65
CA LEU A 759 4.76 -5.81 -22.51
C LEU A 759 4.82 -7.10 -23.34
N LEU A 760 3.79 -7.92 -23.27
CA LEU A 760 3.70 -9.14 -24.09
C LEU A 760 2.93 -8.90 -25.39
N GLY A 761 1.91 -8.04 -25.36
CA GLY A 761 1.13 -7.68 -26.54
C GLY A 761 -0.05 -6.79 -26.21
N ALA A 762 -0.69 -6.26 -27.26
CA ALA A 762 -1.95 -5.57 -27.18
C ALA A 762 -2.92 -6.16 -28.21
N LEU A 763 -4.17 -6.38 -27.80
CA LEU A 763 -5.22 -7.02 -28.60
C LEU A 763 -6.28 -5.95 -28.91
N ASP A 764 -6.44 -5.59 -30.19
CA ASP A 764 -7.31 -4.49 -30.62
C ASP A 764 -8.54 -4.97 -31.41
N ARG A 765 -8.55 -6.23 -31.86
CA ARG A 765 -9.65 -6.83 -32.62
C ARG A 765 -10.18 -8.11 -31.99
N PRO A 766 -11.51 -8.34 -32.07
CA PRO A 766 -12.07 -9.64 -31.73
C PRO A 766 -11.37 -10.77 -32.50
N GLY A 767 -10.93 -11.80 -31.77
CA GLY A 767 -10.17 -12.93 -32.28
C GLY A 767 -8.66 -12.80 -32.14
N ASP A 768 -8.12 -11.61 -31.85
CA ASP A 768 -6.72 -11.46 -31.49
C ASP A 768 -6.43 -12.26 -30.22
N SER A 769 -5.30 -12.97 -30.22
CA SER A 769 -4.91 -13.82 -29.10
C SER A 769 -3.41 -13.83 -28.85
N LEU A 770 -3.03 -14.15 -27.62
CA LEU A 770 -1.65 -14.20 -27.15
C LEU A 770 -1.43 -15.43 -26.26
N GLU A 771 -0.43 -16.23 -26.61
CA GLU A 771 0.09 -17.32 -25.77
C GLU A 771 1.09 -16.78 -24.77
N LEU A 772 0.94 -17.15 -23.51
CA LEU A 772 1.79 -16.68 -22.42
C LEU A 772 2.86 -17.72 -22.06
N ALA A 773 4.04 -17.22 -21.72
CA ALA A 773 5.16 -18.01 -21.23
C ALA A 773 5.80 -17.30 -20.04
N TRP A 774 6.37 -18.10 -19.14
CA TRP A 774 7.11 -17.59 -18.00
C TRP A 774 8.48 -17.06 -18.42
N ALA A 775 9.17 -16.38 -17.49
CA ALA A 775 10.46 -15.76 -17.74
C ALA A 775 11.48 -16.80 -18.22
N ASP A 776 11.46 -17.99 -17.63
CA ASP A 776 12.29 -19.14 -17.99
C ASP A 776 11.98 -19.78 -19.36
N GLY A 777 10.98 -19.25 -20.07
CA GLY A 777 10.53 -19.73 -21.38
C GLY A 777 9.63 -20.97 -21.30
N THR A 778 9.36 -21.51 -20.12
CA THR A 778 8.37 -22.57 -19.97
C THR A 778 6.98 -22.02 -20.31
N PRO A 779 6.15 -22.77 -21.06
CA PRO A 779 4.79 -22.34 -21.36
C PRO A 779 4.00 -22.11 -20.07
N ALA A 780 3.26 -21.00 -19.98
CA ALA A 780 2.27 -20.83 -18.92
C ALA A 780 1.00 -21.64 -19.20
N HIS A 781 0.91 -22.26 -20.39
CA HIS A 781 -0.27 -22.93 -20.89
C HIS A 781 -1.50 -22.02 -20.84
N LEU A 782 -1.32 -20.73 -21.08
CA LEU A 782 -2.40 -19.74 -21.09
C LEU A 782 -2.48 -19.05 -22.44
N ARG A 783 -3.69 -18.96 -22.99
CA ARG A 783 -4.03 -18.10 -24.11
C ARG A 783 -5.02 -17.04 -23.67
N VAL A 784 -4.74 -15.78 -23.98
CA VAL A 784 -5.66 -14.65 -23.78
C VAL A 784 -6.22 -14.24 -25.14
N THR A 785 -7.54 -14.20 -25.30
CA THR A 785 -8.22 -13.89 -26.57
C THR A 785 -9.26 -12.78 -26.37
N LEU A 786 -9.21 -11.73 -27.18
CA LEU A 786 -10.23 -10.68 -27.18
C LEU A 786 -11.50 -11.18 -27.89
N LYS A 787 -12.67 -11.11 -27.23
CA LYS A 787 -13.93 -11.65 -27.78
C LYS A 787 -14.87 -10.58 -28.35
N SER A 788 -14.82 -9.37 -27.83
CA SER A 788 -15.71 -8.27 -28.22
C SER A 788 -14.94 -7.02 -28.60
N THR A 789 -15.49 -6.20 -29.50
CA THR A 789 -14.91 -4.87 -29.75
C THR A 789 -14.96 -4.05 -28.47
N PRO A 790 -13.83 -3.52 -27.99
CA PRO A 790 -13.81 -2.80 -26.73
C PRO A 790 -14.65 -1.52 -26.81
N THR A 791 -15.52 -1.31 -25.81
CA THR A 791 -16.26 -0.07 -25.64
C THR A 791 -15.89 0.53 -24.29
N ILE A 792 -16.72 0.37 -23.26
CA ILE A 792 -16.40 0.76 -21.87
C ILE A 792 -15.81 -0.43 -21.09
N ALA A 793 -16.10 -1.64 -21.55
CA ALA A 793 -15.49 -2.88 -21.12
C ALA A 793 -15.19 -3.77 -22.34
N ALA A 794 -14.34 -4.77 -22.13
CA ALA A 794 -14.01 -5.78 -23.11
C ALA A 794 -14.16 -7.18 -22.50
N ASP A 795 -14.76 -8.09 -23.26
CA ASP A 795 -14.82 -9.49 -22.90
C ASP A 795 -13.56 -10.19 -23.42
N VAL A 796 -12.83 -10.82 -22.50
CA VAL A 796 -11.57 -11.53 -22.75
C VAL A 796 -11.74 -12.98 -22.35
N GLU A 797 -11.46 -13.90 -23.25
CA GLU A 797 -11.41 -15.32 -22.95
C GLU A 797 -9.99 -15.71 -22.58
N VAL A 798 -9.82 -16.30 -21.40
CA VAL A 798 -8.57 -16.92 -21.00
C VAL A 798 -8.77 -18.44 -21.07
N GLU A 799 -7.90 -19.13 -21.80
CA GLU A 799 -7.94 -20.58 -21.98
C GLU A 799 -6.66 -21.20 -21.41
N ILE A 800 -6.81 -22.28 -20.64
CA ILE A 800 -5.67 -23.15 -20.33
C ILE A 800 -5.45 -24.04 -21.55
N ALA A 801 -4.39 -23.76 -22.31
CA ALA A 801 -4.01 -24.53 -23.48
C ALA A 801 -3.78 -25.99 -23.05
N LYS A 802 -4.58 -26.91 -23.60
CA LYS A 802 -4.38 -28.35 -23.38
C LYS A 802 -2.96 -28.69 -23.84
N THR A 803 -2.17 -29.27 -22.94
CA THR A 803 -0.87 -29.83 -23.30
C THR A 803 -1.08 -30.79 -24.48
N PRO A 804 -0.40 -30.57 -25.62
CA PRO A 804 -0.61 -31.36 -26.83
C PRO A 804 -0.28 -32.84 -26.65
#